data_AF-A0A1C5MA52-F1
#
_entry.id   AF-A0A1C5MA52-F1
#
_cell.length_a   1.000
_cell.length_b   1.000
_cell.length_c   1.000
_cell.angle_alpha   90.00
_cell.angle_beta   90.00
_cell.angle_gamma   90.00
#
_symmetry.space_group_name_H-M   'P 1'
#
loop_
_entity.id
_entity.type
_entity.pdbx_description
1 polymer ?
#
loop_
_entity_poly.entity_id
_entity_poly.type
_entity_poly.pdbx_seq_one_letter_code
_entity_poly.pdbx_strand_id
1 'polypeptide(L)'
;MTEKQELLLQLFREVDAICKKHNLRYVMAGGTLIGVLRNEGFIPWDDDVDIYMPKSDWDKFVEICKTEIPQNRALYCSDVDRTYTNGFPRYGGTDSCAIHKHQIIGDDKAGEIIDVLTLDPIPDDDREYEKYRTHMMIYTDLLNISMVVGARWEIPAFQYLYWLFRYKFFGKDRTLKKLEKIMFSYKEEECSRYAMRWGGCPFLFDKDMMFPVKYMDFEGEKVMVPHRTSDYLIWHYGDEWSYIPPHGERESHESIYVPGASYQEIRDEYMPRIDKNRIRRQMTFRKFYCLLMAKGDHKLDKKRNRIRAGVIAKDLGARFLRSEKSLETLLLEKRYDVLNEIFDSYYRTQLSVEFIGREDYKGIQPFYHPTLVPVEDAVFQAAMLTLIYTERVGKAWRMYEVRRKLDHLTPEMEQTVEDIRLFRKAATHYEFREMKEAETIVDDLLKKYPDAPGFVKFKCRFIMARMEESGNTSEAEKFLASCRKLFPQDGYFMKYQGDLFWKKGLWKEALSGYARARECTNNGIVHLELDKFFKDKKTSAIKECRKLLDGHQKDEALSMMELWKKLMPEDEEIDGALYLAKVSAVRTKAELEELVNELYLKTGISDKIEKEALSEEMLYREALTQAWQRFGYPEVLAAYHTRLICTDDESEMEYLAEEVRSFLFHKQWQGETYKLLGDIRRKQGQTKEAFENYFKALENMQHPYLKTELSRIFLEDLYKGSRRAAFFAKKADASEFLSVWLDKYGSQEEIQKLLKKIV
;
A
#
# COMPACT_ATOMS: atom_id res chain seq x y z
N MET A 1 5.48 -0.11 -10.33
CA MET A 1 6.06 0.65 -9.20
C MET A 1 5.64 2.10 -9.38
N THR A 2 5.45 2.89 -8.32
CA THR A 2 5.14 4.34 -8.45
C THR A 2 6.43 5.17 -8.43
N GLU A 3 6.41 6.41 -8.97
CA GLU A 3 7.52 7.38 -8.88
C GLU A 3 8.12 7.46 -7.46
N LYS A 4 7.24 7.57 -6.46
CA LYS A 4 7.63 7.62 -5.05
C LYS A 4 8.36 6.35 -4.63
N GLN A 5 7.85 5.17 -4.99
CA GLN A 5 8.50 3.89 -4.67
C GLN A 5 9.87 3.75 -5.36
N GLU A 6 10.04 4.28 -6.57
CA GLU A 6 11.35 4.30 -7.26
C GLU A 6 12.37 5.16 -6.50
N LEU A 7 11.96 6.35 -6.06
CA LEU A 7 12.79 7.24 -5.23
C LEU A 7 13.14 6.57 -3.90
N LEU A 8 12.18 5.94 -3.22
CA LEU A 8 12.40 5.22 -1.98
C LEU A 8 13.35 4.03 -2.17
N LEU A 9 13.21 3.28 -3.27
CA LEU A 9 14.10 2.18 -3.63
C LEU A 9 15.52 2.67 -3.89
N GLN A 10 15.67 3.82 -4.56
CA GLN A 10 16.97 4.43 -4.77
C GLN A 10 17.64 4.80 -3.44
N LEU A 11 16.91 5.48 -2.55
CA LEU A 11 17.41 5.83 -1.21
C LEU A 11 17.80 4.59 -0.41
N PHE A 12 16.98 3.54 -0.46
CA PHE A 12 17.27 2.28 0.20
C PHE A 12 18.52 1.59 -0.37
N ARG A 13 18.67 1.52 -1.71
CA ARG A 13 19.86 0.94 -2.37
C ARG A 13 21.15 1.64 -1.95
N GLU A 14 21.12 2.96 -1.78
CA GLU A 14 22.26 3.73 -1.27
C GLU A 14 22.64 3.30 0.16
N VAL A 15 21.64 3.20 1.05
CA VAL A 15 21.86 2.76 2.44
C VAL A 15 22.36 1.31 2.50
N ASP A 16 21.74 0.39 1.76
CA ASP A 16 22.15 -1.01 1.69
C ASP A 16 23.58 -1.17 1.14
N ALA A 17 23.94 -0.42 0.09
CA ALA A 17 25.29 -0.44 -0.46
C ALA A 17 26.34 0.01 0.56
N ILE A 18 26.07 1.08 1.31
CA ILE A 18 26.96 1.55 2.40
C ILE A 18 27.05 0.47 3.49
N CYS A 19 25.92 -0.10 3.92
CA CYS A 19 25.88 -1.13 4.94
C CYS A 19 26.68 -2.38 4.53
N LYS A 20 26.49 -2.90 3.31
CA LYS A 20 27.22 -4.04 2.77
C LYS A 20 28.72 -3.78 2.66
N LYS A 21 29.11 -2.60 2.15
CA LYS A 21 30.52 -2.21 2.00
C LYS A 21 31.27 -2.18 3.34
N HIS A 22 30.60 -1.72 4.40
CA HIS A 22 31.19 -1.52 5.73
C HIS A 22 30.80 -2.60 6.75
N ASN A 23 30.15 -3.69 6.31
CA ASN A 23 29.70 -4.80 7.15
C ASN A 23 28.82 -4.34 8.34
N LEU A 24 27.89 -3.42 8.07
CA LEU A 24 26.90 -2.95 9.03
C LEU A 24 25.62 -3.78 8.91
N ARG A 25 25.00 -4.08 10.04
CA ARG A 25 23.76 -4.86 10.08
C ARG A 25 22.56 -3.91 10.00
N TYR A 26 21.58 -4.27 9.20
CA TYR A 26 20.21 -3.75 9.30
C TYR A 26 19.23 -4.91 9.09
N VAL A 27 17.94 -4.70 9.36
CA VAL A 27 16.88 -5.62 8.94
C VAL A 27 15.69 -4.83 8.42
N MET A 28 15.04 -5.31 7.35
CA MET A 28 13.75 -4.77 6.90
C MET A 28 12.71 -4.94 8.01
N ALA A 29 11.86 -3.94 8.19
CA ALA A 29 10.88 -3.89 9.27
C ALA A 29 9.50 -3.44 8.78
N GLY A 30 8.51 -3.48 9.68
CA GLY A 30 7.19 -2.90 9.43
C GLY A 30 6.48 -3.46 8.18
N GLY A 31 5.80 -2.55 7.46
CA GLY A 31 5.10 -2.86 6.21
C GLY A 31 6.05 -3.33 5.12
N THR A 32 7.26 -2.76 5.08
CA THR A 32 8.31 -3.13 4.13
C THR A 32 8.69 -4.61 4.25
N LEU A 33 8.79 -5.16 5.46
CA LEU A 33 9.05 -6.59 5.65
C LEU A 33 7.88 -7.47 5.19
N ILE A 34 6.63 -7.03 5.37
CA ILE A 34 5.48 -7.71 4.75
C ILE A 34 5.64 -7.71 3.23
N GLY A 35 6.03 -6.57 2.62
CA GLY A 35 6.33 -6.46 1.19
C GLY A 35 7.38 -7.46 0.73
N VAL A 36 8.49 -7.60 1.46
CA VAL A 36 9.55 -8.59 1.17
C VAL A 36 8.99 -10.03 1.12
N LEU A 37 8.11 -10.43 2.05
CA LEU A 37 7.60 -11.79 2.13
C LEU A 37 6.39 -12.06 1.23
N ARG A 38 5.55 -11.05 1.00
CA ARG A 38 4.23 -11.17 0.36
C ARG A 38 4.21 -10.64 -1.07
N ASN A 39 5.13 -9.76 -1.42
CA ASN A 39 5.19 -9.13 -2.74
C ASN A 39 6.58 -9.33 -3.40
N GLU A 40 7.61 -9.70 -2.62
CA GLU A 40 9.03 -9.63 -3.05
C GLU A 40 9.43 -8.25 -3.58
N GLY A 41 8.77 -7.23 -3.02
CA GLY A 41 8.80 -5.86 -3.49
C GLY A 41 7.89 -4.99 -2.62
N PHE A 42 7.57 -3.79 -3.09
CA PHE A 42 6.67 -2.91 -2.37
C PHE A 42 5.26 -3.48 -2.28
N ILE A 43 4.58 -3.16 -1.17
CA ILE A 43 3.13 -3.28 -1.12
C ILE A 43 2.55 -2.18 -2.04
N PRO A 44 1.52 -2.42 -2.86
CA PRO A 44 1.07 -1.45 -3.87
C PRO A 44 0.69 -0.07 -3.33
N TRP A 45 0.26 0.02 -2.06
CA TRP A 45 -0.10 1.27 -1.38
C TRP A 45 0.94 1.73 -0.34
N ASP A 46 2.04 0.99 -0.16
CA ASP A 46 3.14 1.39 0.73
C ASP A 46 3.81 2.64 0.17
N ASP A 47 4.16 3.54 1.07
CA ASP A 47 4.71 4.84 0.73
C ASP A 47 5.95 5.21 1.56
N ASP A 48 6.57 4.22 2.19
CA ASP A 48 7.78 4.31 3.00
C ASP A 48 8.62 3.03 2.93
N VAL A 49 9.84 3.13 3.46
CA VAL A 49 10.75 1.99 3.67
C VAL A 49 11.24 2.07 5.10
N ASP A 50 10.95 1.03 5.88
CA ASP A 50 11.37 0.90 7.27
C ASP A 50 12.52 -0.11 7.41
N ILE A 51 13.63 0.34 8.00
CA ILE A 51 14.70 -0.56 8.44
C ILE A 51 15.02 -0.37 9.92
N TYR A 52 15.38 -1.47 10.58
CA TYR A 52 15.93 -1.46 11.93
C TYR A 52 17.44 -1.63 11.90
N MET A 53 18.16 -0.81 12.65
CA MET A 53 19.62 -0.84 12.74
C MET A 53 20.07 -0.88 14.21
N PRO A 54 20.96 -1.80 14.62
CA PRO A 54 21.57 -1.76 15.96
C PRO A 54 22.21 -0.40 16.22
N LYS A 55 22.04 0.14 17.43
CA LYS A 55 22.61 1.44 17.79
C LYS A 55 24.12 1.54 17.52
N SER A 56 24.84 0.45 17.78
CA SER A 56 26.29 0.33 17.54
C SER A 56 26.67 0.49 16.06
N ASP A 57 25.83 0.00 15.15
CA ASP A 57 26.04 0.09 13.71
C ASP A 57 25.54 1.43 13.16
N TRP A 58 24.46 1.99 13.73
CA TRP A 58 24.01 3.35 13.44
C TRP A 58 25.09 4.39 13.73
N ASP A 59 25.79 4.27 14.87
CA ASP A 59 26.87 5.19 15.22
C ASP A 59 28.02 5.16 14.20
N LYS A 60 28.36 3.96 13.70
CA LYS A 60 29.35 3.82 12.62
C LYS A 60 28.82 4.40 11.31
N PHE A 61 27.56 4.15 10.98
CA PHE A 61 26.91 4.66 9.78
C PHE A 61 26.95 6.18 9.74
N VAL A 62 26.63 6.85 10.85
CA VAL A 62 26.71 8.32 10.99
C VAL A 62 28.12 8.83 10.69
N GLU A 63 29.17 8.17 11.20
CA GLU A 63 30.56 8.56 10.93
C GLU A 63 30.95 8.35 9.47
N ILE A 64 30.56 7.23 8.85
CA ILE A 64 30.82 6.93 7.42
C ILE A 64 30.15 7.96 6.51
N CYS A 65 28.90 8.32 6.80
CA CYS A 65 28.15 9.30 6.02
C CYS A 65 28.76 10.71 6.06
N LYS A 66 29.68 11.03 6.97
CA LYS A 66 30.39 12.33 6.90
C LYS A 66 31.28 12.45 5.66
N THR A 67 31.70 11.32 5.08
CA THR A 67 32.62 11.29 3.93
C THR A 67 32.03 10.60 2.69
N GLU A 68 31.08 9.68 2.86
CA GLU A 68 30.55 8.86 1.77
C GLU A 68 29.10 9.21 1.37
N ILE A 69 28.45 10.17 2.03
CA ILE A 69 27.07 10.54 1.68
C ILE A 69 27.02 11.26 0.31
N PRO A 70 26.08 10.91 -0.58
CA PRO A 70 25.91 11.63 -1.85
C PRO A 70 25.51 13.11 -1.63
N GLN A 71 25.82 13.96 -2.62
CA GLN A 71 25.69 15.43 -2.51
C GLN A 71 24.26 15.92 -2.18
N ASN A 72 23.22 15.22 -2.66
CA ASN A 72 21.81 15.58 -2.46
C ASN A 72 21.12 14.69 -1.40
N ARG A 73 21.89 14.23 -0.42
CA ARG A 73 21.40 13.35 0.65
C ARG A 73 21.71 13.93 2.01
N ALA A 74 20.90 13.54 2.99
CA ALA A 74 21.12 13.92 4.37
C ALA A 74 20.76 12.79 5.34
N LEU A 75 21.50 12.77 6.45
CA LEU A 75 21.06 12.08 7.66
C LEU A 75 20.13 13.00 8.43
N TYR A 76 18.92 12.52 8.67
CA TYR A 76 17.86 13.20 9.40
C TYR A 76 17.82 12.64 10.81
N CYS A 77 18.67 13.17 11.69
CA CYS A 77 18.70 12.73 13.07
C CYS A 77 19.16 13.84 14.01
N SER A 78 18.72 13.76 15.26
CA SER A 78 19.11 14.69 16.31
C SER A 78 20.60 14.64 16.64
N ASP A 79 21.30 13.56 16.28
CA ASP A 79 22.72 13.33 16.55
C ASP A 79 23.59 14.21 15.63
N VAL A 80 23.13 14.44 14.39
CA VAL A 80 23.81 15.24 13.37
C VAL A 80 23.27 16.66 13.34
N ASP A 81 21.95 16.83 13.45
CA ASP A 81 21.28 18.12 13.35
C ASP A 81 20.32 18.33 14.52
N ARG A 82 20.67 19.26 15.43
CA ARG A 82 19.83 19.63 16.56
C ARG A 82 18.57 20.40 16.17
N THR A 83 18.38 20.81 14.92
CA THR A 83 17.12 21.38 14.44
C THR A 83 16.09 20.30 14.09
N TYR A 84 16.54 19.06 13.83
CA TYR A 84 15.69 17.92 13.55
C TYR A 84 14.66 17.68 14.66
N THR A 85 13.41 17.47 14.26
CA THR A 85 12.25 17.49 15.16
C THR A 85 11.63 16.11 15.40
N ASN A 86 12.17 15.04 14.82
CA ASN A 86 11.72 13.67 15.07
C ASN A 86 12.59 12.94 16.10
N GLY A 87 12.01 11.94 16.77
CA GLY A 87 12.66 11.17 17.84
C GLY A 87 13.53 10.01 17.35
N PHE A 88 13.54 9.73 16.05
CA PHE A 88 14.24 8.61 15.45
C PHE A 88 14.90 9.00 14.12
N PRO A 89 15.95 8.30 13.69
CA PRO A 89 16.72 8.68 12.52
C PRO A 89 16.04 8.32 11.19
N ARG A 90 16.37 9.09 10.15
CA ARG A 90 15.99 8.82 8.76
C ARG A 90 17.14 9.10 7.81
N TYR A 91 17.06 8.56 6.60
CA TYR A 91 17.94 8.87 5.48
C TYR A 91 17.08 9.39 4.34
N GLY A 92 17.47 10.45 3.64
CA GLY A 92 16.62 10.99 2.58
C GLY A 92 17.28 11.97 1.63
N GLY A 93 16.53 12.29 0.58
CA GLY A 93 16.87 13.28 -0.43
C GLY A 93 16.73 14.71 0.10
N THR A 94 17.42 15.66 -0.53
CA THR A 94 17.28 17.10 -0.26
C THR A 94 16.84 17.88 -1.50
N ASP A 95 16.57 17.18 -2.59
CA ASP A 95 16.23 17.68 -3.93
C ASP A 95 14.76 17.42 -4.32
N SER A 96 14.02 16.66 -3.52
CA SER A 96 12.57 16.45 -3.63
C SER A 96 11.76 17.28 -2.62
N CYS A 97 10.46 17.44 -2.83
CA CYS A 97 9.55 18.02 -1.84
C CYS A 97 8.66 16.97 -1.18
N ALA A 98 9.01 16.55 0.04
CA ALA A 98 8.08 15.86 0.94
C ALA A 98 8.23 16.44 2.36
N ILE A 99 7.28 17.28 2.77
CA ILE A 99 7.29 17.93 4.09
C ILE A 99 6.30 17.23 5.01
N HIS A 100 6.81 16.49 6.00
CA HIS A 100 5.95 15.83 6.98
C HIS A 100 5.40 16.82 8.00
N LYS A 101 4.27 16.45 8.63
CA LYS A 101 3.55 17.28 9.61
C LYS A 101 4.42 17.86 10.73
N HIS A 102 5.41 17.12 11.21
CA HIS A 102 6.31 17.59 12.28
C HIS A 102 7.31 18.66 11.81
N GLN A 103 7.58 18.72 10.50
CA GLN A 103 8.59 19.59 9.87
C GLN A 103 8.00 20.90 9.34
N ILE A 104 6.67 21.06 9.36
CA ILE A 104 5.97 22.26 8.82
C ILE A 104 6.50 23.56 9.41
N ILE A 105 6.87 23.58 10.69
CA ILE A 105 7.46 24.76 11.36
C ILE A 105 8.92 24.54 11.79
N GLY A 106 9.49 23.40 11.37
CA GLY A 106 10.86 23.02 11.61
C GLY A 106 11.81 23.80 10.73
N ASP A 107 13.06 23.89 11.18
CA ASP A 107 14.17 24.42 10.39
C ASP A 107 15.01 23.26 9.80
N ASP A 108 14.51 22.02 9.94
CA ASP A 108 15.14 20.79 9.48
C ASP A 108 14.97 20.56 7.99
N LYS A 109 15.88 19.80 7.39
CA LYS A 109 15.76 19.39 5.97
C LYS A 109 14.45 18.62 5.74
N ALA A 110 14.02 18.50 4.49
CA ALA A 110 12.88 17.66 4.10
C ALA A 110 13.10 17.09 2.68
N GLY A 111 12.14 16.30 2.18
CA GLY A 111 12.31 15.48 0.97
C GLY A 111 11.88 14.04 1.25
N GLU A 112 11.89 13.21 0.20
CA GLU A 112 11.64 11.78 0.33
C GLU A 112 12.68 11.13 1.23
N ILE A 113 12.22 10.19 2.05
CA ILE A 113 12.95 9.65 3.18
C ILE A 113 12.64 8.17 3.37
N ILE A 114 13.60 7.44 3.93
CA ILE A 114 13.39 6.11 4.51
C ILE A 114 13.68 6.17 6.01
N ASP A 115 12.94 5.38 6.78
CA ASP A 115 13.01 5.35 8.24
C ASP A 115 14.11 4.37 8.68
N VAL A 116 15.12 4.89 9.40
CA VAL A 116 16.25 4.10 9.93
C VAL A 116 16.11 4.02 11.43
N LEU A 117 15.17 3.20 11.89
CA LEU A 117 14.81 3.07 13.29
C LEU A 117 15.94 2.33 14.05
N THR A 118 16.35 2.88 15.18
CA THR A 118 17.48 2.31 15.94
C THR A 118 17.02 1.29 16.97
N LEU A 119 17.78 0.21 17.12
CA LEU A 119 17.61 -0.80 18.15
C LEU A 119 18.60 -0.53 19.28
N ASP A 120 18.11 0.07 20.36
CA ASP A 120 18.90 0.39 21.54
C ASP A 120 18.98 -0.83 22.48
N PRO A 121 20.17 -1.29 22.88
CA PRO A 121 20.28 -2.47 23.75
C PRO A 121 19.73 -2.17 25.14
N ILE A 122 18.90 -3.07 25.67
CA ILE A 122 18.28 -2.94 27.00
C ILE A 122 18.45 -4.26 27.78
N PRO A 123 18.90 -4.21 29.05
CA PRO A 123 18.96 -5.38 29.91
C PRO A 123 17.60 -6.05 30.11
N ASP A 124 17.59 -7.33 30.46
CA ASP A 124 16.39 -8.03 30.90
C ASP A 124 15.99 -7.62 32.34
N ASP A 125 15.73 -6.33 32.53
CA ASP A 125 15.22 -5.75 33.76
C ASP A 125 14.16 -4.69 33.41
N ASP A 126 12.92 -4.97 33.79
CA ASP A 126 11.78 -4.08 33.59
C ASP A 126 12.03 -2.68 34.17
N ARG A 127 12.79 -2.54 35.27
CA ARG A 127 13.07 -1.24 35.88
C ARG A 127 13.97 -0.38 35.00
N GLU A 128 15.00 -0.97 34.41
CA GLU A 128 15.90 -0.27 33.49
C GLU A 128 15.18 0.06 32.18
N TYR A 129 14.27 -0.80 31.71
CA TYR A 129 13.38 -0.48 30.59
C TYR A 129 12.43 0.68 30.92
N GLU A 130 11.77 0.68 32.08
CA GLU A 130 10.88 1.78 32.49
C GLU A 130 11.64 3.10 32.58
N LYS A 131 12.85 3.08 33.14
CA LYS A 131 13.75 4.22 33.19
C LYS A 131 14.11 4.70 31.79
N TYR A 132 14.54 3.82 30.89
CA TYR A 132 14.83 4.16 29.49
C TYR A 132 13.60 4.79 28.81
N ARG A 133 12.44 4.13 28.90
CA ARG A 133 11.16 4.58 28.35
C ARG A 133 10.79 5.98 28.84
N THR A 134 10.84 6.24 30.14
CA THR A 134 10.50 7.57 30.69
C THR A 134 11.43 8.66 30.14
N HIS A 135 12.75 8.40 30.07
CA HIS A 135 13.69 9.36 29.52
C HIS A 135 13.50 9.55 28.02
N MET A 136 13.18 8.49 27.26
CA MET A 136 12.89 8.58 25.83
C MET A 136 11.62 9.38 25.54
N MET A 137 10.57 9.21 26.35
CA MET A 137 9.35 10.02 26.21
C MET A 137 9.62 11.51 26.46
N ILE A 138 10.39 11.82 27.50
CA ILE A 138 10.82 13.19 27.78
C ILE A 138 11.71 13.74 26.66
N TYR A 139 12.66 12.94 26.17
CA TYR A 139 13.54 13.29 25.07
C TYR A 139 12.76 13.65 23.81
N THR A 140 11.82 12.79 23.41
CA THR A 140 10.95 13.01 22.25
C THR A 140 10.04 14.22 22.44
N ASP A 141 9.46 14.42 23.63
CA ASP A 141 8.62 15.59 23.93
C ASP A 141 9.41 16.91 23.94
N LEU A 142 10.72 16.88 24.18
CA LEU A 142 11.60 18.05 24.08
C LEU A 142 12.11 18.30 22.65
N LEU A 143 12.28 17.25 21.85
CA LEU A 143 12.64 17.36 20.43
C LEU A 143 11.47 17.90 19.60
N ASN A 144 10.32 17.26 19.73
CA ASN A 144 9.17 17.51 18.89
C ASN A 144 8.14 18.37 19.61
N ILE A 145 8.05 19.65 19.28
CA ILE A 145 7.09 20.55 19.95
C ILE A 145 5.62 20.27 19.63
N SER A 146 5.31 19.50 18.58
CA SER A 146 3.92 19.27 18.14
C SER A 146 3.31 17.98 18.70
N MET A 147 4.13 16.98 19.06
CA MET A 147 3.68 15.71 19.64
C MET A 147 3.62 15.75 21.18
N VAL A 148 2.77 14.92 21.79
CA VAL A 148 2.68 14.77 23.26
C VAL A 148 2.72 13.29 23.61
N VAL A 149 3.92 12.73 23.70
CA VAL A 149 4.11 11.28 23.81
C VAL A 149 4.12 10.83 25.28
N GLY A 150 4.61 11.67 26.18
CA GLY A 150 4.69 11.38 27.61
C GLY A 150 3.32 11.23 28.30
N ALA A 151 2.28 11.89 27.79
CA ALA A 151 0.94 11.85 28.39
C ALA A 151 0.37 10.43 28.45
N ARG A 152 0.63 9.62 27.43
CA ARG A 152 0.13 8.24 27.32
C ARG A 152 0.66 7.31 28.40
N TRP A 153 1.86 7.60 28.86
CA TRP A 153 2.58 6.84 29.87
C TRP A 153 2.48 7.46 31.25
N GLU A 154 1.68 8.52 31.39
CA GLU A 154 1.55 9.28 32.63
C GLU A 154 2.93 9.69 33.18
N ILE A 155 3.86 10.12 32.31
CA ILE A 155 5.18 10.55 32.79
C ILE A 155 4.99 11.66 33.83
N PRO A 156 5.77 11.67 34.93
CA PRO A 156 5.53 12.66 35.97
C PRO A 156 5.77 14.07 35.46
N ALA A 157 4.76 14.94 35.56
CA ALA A 157 4.83 16.32 35.08
C ALA A 157 6.03 17.09 35.67
N PHE A 158 6.42 16.81 36.91
CA PHE A 158 7.59 17.41 37.54
C PHE A 158 8.92 16.97 36.89
N GLN A 159 9.03 15.74 36.41
CA GLN A 159 10.22 15.28 35.68
C GLN A 159 10.31 15.98 34.33
N TYR A 160 9.20 16.06 33.58
CA TYR A 160 9.16 16.82 32.34
C TYR A 160 9.52 18.30 32.57
N LEU A 161 8.94 18.94 33.60
CA LEU A 161 9.27 20.32 33.96
C LEU A 161 10.75 20.49 34.30
N TYR A 162 11.34 19.58 35.08
CA TYR A 162 12.77 19.62 35.39
C TYR A 162 13.62 19.65 34.12
N TRP A 163 13.33 18.77 33.15
CA TRP A 163 14.07 18.73 31.89
C TRP A 163 13.76 19.91 30.97
N LEU A 164 12.53 20.43 30.98
CA LEU A 164 12.14 21.64 30.25
C LEU A 164 12.82 22.90 30.81
N PHE A 165 12.91 23.03 32.14
CA PHE A 165 13.68 24.09 32.79
C PHE A 165 15.15 23.97 32.40
N ARG A 166 15.69 22.75 32.43
CA ARG A 166 17.07 22.52 31.98
C ARG A 166 17.27 22.94 30.53
N TYR A 167 16.36 22.54 29.64
CA TYR A 167 16.35 22.91 28.22
C TYR A 167 16.36 24.44 28.04
N LYS A 168 15.54 25.17 28.80
CA LYS A 168 15.41 26.62 28.69
C LYS A 168 16.61 27.38 29.24
N PHE A 169 17.20 26.92 30.35
CA PHE A 169 18.29 27.64 31.03
C PHE A 169 19.70 27.21 30.58
N PHE A 170 19.90 25.92 30.28
CA PHE A 170 21.20 25.37 29.88
C PHE A 170 21.31 25.08 28.38
N GLY A 171 20.24 25.28 27.62
CA GLY A 171 20.17 25.08 26.18
C GLY A 171 19.75 23.66 25.76
N LYS A 172 19.25 23.56 24.52
CA LYS A 172 18.78 22.32 23.88
C LYS A 172 19.87 21.24 23.88
N ASP A 173 21.01 21.51 23.25
CA ASP A 173 22.08 20.52 23.04
C ASP A 173 22.60 19.91 24.35
N ARG A 174 22.93 20.73 25.35
CA ARG A 174 23.44 20.25 26.65
C ARG A 174 22.41 19.43 27.43
N THR A 175 21.13 19.67 27.21
CA THR A 175 20.04 18.94 27.85
C THR A 175 19.85 17.58 27.20
N LEU A 176 19.76 17.57 25.87
CA LEU A 176 19.59 16.34 25.08
C LEU A 176 20.79 15.40 25.23
N LYS A 177 22.04 15.90 25.16
CA LYS A 177 23.25 15.09 25.43
C LYS A 177 23.24 14.40 26.80
N LYS A 178 22.65 15.04 27.81
CA LYS A 178 22.53 14.44 29.14
C LYS A 178 21.48 13.32 29.16
N LEU A 179 20.36 13.49 28.45
CA LEU A 179 19.34 12.45 28.28
C LEU A 179 19.90 11.27 27.48
N GLU A 180 20.56 11.53 26.35
CA GLU A 180 21.22 10.52 25.49
C GLU A 180 22.21 9.67 26.30
N LYS A 181 23.03 10.29 27.15
CA LYS A 181 23.96 9.57 28.04
C LYS A 181 23.24 8.64 29.03
N ILE A 182 22.02 8.97 29.44
CA ILE A 182 21.21 8.12 30.34
C ILE A 182 20.55 6.99 29.55
N MET A 183 20.05 7.27 28.35
CA MET A 183 19.34 6.29 27.52
C MET A 183 20.28 5.27 26.88
N PHE A 184 21.44 5.72 26.40
CA PHE A 184 22.41 4.89 25.65
C PHE A 184 23.59 4.45 26.53
N SER A 185 23.30 4.11 27.79
CA SER A 185 24.33 3.69 28.74
C SER A 185 24.67 2.19 28.69
N TYR A 186 23.87 1.39 27.98
CA TYR A 186 24.01 -0.06 27.96
C TYR A 186 24.84 -0.52 26.76
N LYS A 187 25.62 -1.58 26.97
CA LYS A 187 26.40 -2.23 25.92
C LYS A 187 25.61 -3.37 25.30
N GLU A 188 25.74 -3.54 23.99
CA GLU A 188 24.99 -4.54 23.22
C GLU A 188 25.32 -5.98 23.66
N GLU A 189 26.55 -6.25 24.10
CA GLU A 189 27.01 -7.57 24.53
C GLU A 189 26.41 -8.00 25.88
N GLU A 190 25.99 -7.04 26.70
CA GLU A 190 25.46 -7.25 28.05
C GLU A 190 23.92 -7.35 28.07
N CYS A 191 23.26 -7.21 26.91
CA CYS A 191 21.81 -7.14 26.78
C CYS A 191 21.25 -8.30 25.94
N SER A 192 20.12 -8.86 26.37
CA SER A 192 19.37 -9.89 25.63
C SER A 192 18.22 -9.31 24.79
N ARG A 193 17.89 -8.02 24.97
CA ARG A 193 16.79 -7.34 24.28
C ARG A 193 17.22 -6.04 23.62
N TYR A 194 16.40 -5.61 22.67
CA TYR A 194 16.43 -4.27 22.10
C TYR A 194 15.15 -3.52 22.41
N ALA A 195 15.27 -2.22 22.68
CA ALA A 195 14.18 -1.26 22.55
C ALA A 195 14.31 -0.51 21.23
N MET A 196 13.30 -0.63 20.37
CA MET A 196 13.23 0.16 19.15
C MET A 196 12.94 1.62 19.48
N ARG A 197 13.80 2.52 19.02
CA ARG A 197 13.67 3.96 19.20
C ARG A 197 12.62 4.50 18.25
N TRP A 198 11.40 4.63 18.77
CA TRP A 198 10.29 5.29 18.09
C TRP A 198 9.61 6.26 19.04
N GLY A 199 9.01 7.33 18.49
CA GLY A 199 8.36 8.36 19.30
C GLY A 199 7.13 7.88 20.07
N GLY A 200 6.64 6.66 19.81
CA GLY A 200 5.58 5.99 20.58
C GLY A 200 6.10 5.12 21.73
N CYS A 201 5.55 3.92 21.90
CA CYS A 201 6.15 2.92 22.78
C CYS A 201 7.46 2.42 22.16
N PRO A 202 8.59 2.42 22.89
CA PRO A 202 9.73 1.65 22.45
C PRO A 202 9.34 0.17 22.46
N PHE A 203 9.29 -0.47 21.29
CA PHE A 203 9.00 -1.90 21.21
C PHE A 203 10.17 -2.71 21.72
N LEU A 204 9.88 -3.73 22.54
CA LEU A 204 10.88 -4.64 23.05
C LEU A 204 10.95 -5.88 22.18
N PHE A 205 12.16 -6.17 21.72
CA PHE A 205 12.45 -7.34 20.91
C PHE A 205 13.53 -8.17 21.57
N ASP A 206 13.39 -9.49 21.57
CA ASP A 206 14.51 -10.37 21.88
C ASP A 206 15.58 -10.24 20.79
N LYS A 207 16.85 -10.28 21.19
CA LYS A 207 17.99 -10.06 20.27
C LYS A 207 18.05 -11.12 19.16
N ASP A 208 17.68 -12.37 19.49
CA ASP A 208 17.64 -13.50 18.55
C ASP A 208 16.45 -13.43 17.57
N MET A 209 15.44 -12.61 17.84
CA MET A 209 14.37 -12.34 16.86
C MET A 209 14.92 -11.57 15.65
N MET A 210 15.85 -10.65 15.91
CA MET A 210 16.41 -9.76 14.88
C MET A 210 17.68 -10.32 14.24
N PHE A 211 18.63 -10.83 15.02
CA PHE A 211 19.96 -11.21 14.54
C PHE A 211 20.35 -12.64 14.96
N PRO A 212 21.14 -13.37 14.15
CA PRO A 212 21.78 -12.95 12.90
C PRO A 212 20.80 -12.78 11.73
N VAL A 213 21.12 -11.89 10.79
CA VAL A 213 20.24 -11.58 9.66
C VAL A 213 20.05 -12.78 8.72
N LYS A 214 18.91 -12.81 8.03
CA LYS A 214 18.69 -13.65 6.84
C LYS A 214 18.61 -12.78 5.59
N TYR A 215 18.74 -13.38 4.41
CA TYR A 215 18.61 -12.66 3.14
C TYR A 215 17.37 -13.10 2.37
N MET A 216 16.59 -12.13 1.88
CA MET A 216 15.40 -12.34 1.03
C MET A 216 15.37 -11.36 -0.14
N ASP A 217 14.47 -11.58 -1.10
CA ASP A 217 14.33 -10.74 -2.30
C ASP A 217 13.40 -9.54 -2.04
N PHE A 218 13.84 -8.36 -2.46
CA PHE A 218 13.03 -7.14 -2.48
C PHE A 218 13.41 -6.32 -3.72
N GLU A 219 12.49 -6.17 -4.67
CA GLU A 219 12.71 -5.45 -5.94
C GLU A 219 13.94 -5.94 -6.71
N GLY A 220 14.16 -7.26 -6.71
CA GLY A 220 15.29 -7.92 -7.36
C GLY A 220 16.61 -7.91 -6.57
N GLU A 221 16.66 -7.24 -5.42
CA GLU A 221 17.85 -7.16 -4.57
C GLU A 221 17.78 -8.12 -3.36
N LYS A 222 18.94 -8.65 -2.94
CA LYS A 222 19.03 -9.41 -1.69
C LYS A 222 19.18 -8.47 -0.50
N VAL A 223 18.18 -8.43 0.36
CA VAL A 223 18.09 -7.55 1.53
C VAL A 223 18.14 -8.33 2.84
N MET A 224 18.62 -7.68 3.90
CA MET A 224 18.70 -8.27 5.25
C MET A 224 17.33 -8.24 5.94
N VAL A 225 16.87 -9.37 6.48
CA VAL A 225 15.60 -9.49 7.22
C VAL A 225 15.83 -10.09 8.62
N PRO A 226 14.88 -9.93 9.57
CA PRO A 226 15.00 -10.49 10.91
C PRO A 226 15.23 -12.00 10.92
N HIS A 227 16.01 -12.49 11.87
CA HIS A 227 16.31 -13.92 12.04
C HIS A 227 15.06 -14.79 12.15
N ARG A 228 14.10 -14.39 13.02
CA ARG A 228 12.81 -15.05 13.27
C ARG A 228 11.69 -14.19 12.70
N THR A 229 11.56 -14.23 11.39
CA THR A 229 10.71 -13.32 10.61
C THR A 229 9.23 -13.52 10.91
N SER A 230 8.77 -14.78 10.98
CA SER A 230 7.37 -15.07 11.30
C SER A 230 7.02 -14.58 12.69
N ASP A 231 7.92 -14.75 13.66
CA ASP A 231 7.68 -14.33 15.04
C ASP A 231 7.57 -12.81 15.15
N TYR A 232 8.43 -12.07 14.44
CA TYR A 232 8.34 -10.61 14.35
C TYR A 232 7.01 -10.16 13.73
N LEU A 233 6.60 -10.74 12.59
CA LEU A 233 5.36 -10.36 11.91
C LEU A 233 4.12 -10.73 12.72
N ILE A 234 4.13 -11.89 13.38
CA ILE A 234 3.05 -12.32 14.29
C ILE A 234 2.98 -11.39 15.51
N TRP A 235 4.13 -11.01 16.07
CA TRP A 235 4.20 -10.10 17.20
C TRP A 235 3.64 -8.72 16.82
N HIS A 236 3.99 -8.18 15.64
CA HIS A 236 3.62 -6.83 15.24
C HIS A 236 2.20 -6.73 14.65
N TYR A 237 1.82 -7.68 13.79
CA TYR A 237 0.58 -7.63 12.99
C TYR A 237 -0.44 -8.71 13.35
N GLY A 238 -0.05 -9.70 14.16
CA GLY A 238 -0.85 -10.90 14.44
C GLY A 238 -0.62 -12.01 13.42
N ASP A 239 -1.19 -13.19 13.67
CA ASP A 239 -1.07 -14.36 12.79
C ASP A 239 -1.70 -14.13 11.40
N GLU A 240 -2.47 -13.05 11.24
CA GLU A 240 -3.18 -12.69 10.01
C GLU A 240 -2.37 -11.77 9.07
N TRP A 241 -1.10 -11.48 9.37
CA TRP A 241 -0.25 -10.53 8.62
C TRP A 241 -0.18 -10.82 7.11
N SER A 242 -0.31 -12.09 6.71
CA SER A 242 -0.24 -12.53 5.31
C SER A 242 -1.48 -12.17 4.48
N TYR A 243 -2.58 -11.77 5.13
CA TYR A 243 -3.81 -11.39 4.47
C TYR A 243 -3.81 -9.91 4.08
N ILE A 244 -4.31 -9.61 2.88
CA ILE A 244 -4.45 -8.26 2.36
C ILE A 244 -5.64 -7.59 3.07
N PRO A 245 -5.43 -6.45 3.75
CA PRO A 245 -6.52 -5.74 4.42
C PRO A 245 -7.46 -5.06 3.41
N PRO A 246 -8.73 -4.83 3.79
CA PRO A 246 -9.67 -4.02 3.02
C PRO A 246 -9.12 -2.61 2.74
N HIS A 247 -9.57 -1.97 1.66
CA HIS A 247 -9.04 -0.66 1.24
C HIS A 247 -9.11 0.42 2.33
N GLY A 248 -10.15 0.43 3.17
CA GLY A 248 -10.29 1.42 4.25
C GLY A 248 -9.35 1.22 5.45
N GLU A 249 -8.65 0.08 5.52
CA GLU A 249 -7.68 -0.25 6.58
C GLU A 249 -6.23 -0.15 6.09
N ARG A 250 -6.02 0.31 4.85
CA ARG A 250 -4.69 0.55 4.27
C ARG A 250 -4.23 1.93 4.69
N GLU A 251 -3.14 1.98 5.44
CA GLU A 251 -2.55 3.24 5.91
C GLU A 251 -1.47 3.70 4.92
N SER A 252 -1.34 5.02 4.78
CA SER A 252 -0.23 5.70 4.09
C SER A 252 0.15 6.97 4.85
N HIS A 253 1.36 7.46 4.65
CA HIS A 253 1.86 8.62 5.36
C HIS A 253 1.44 9.94 4.73
N GLU A 254 0.93 10.85 5.56
CA GLU A 254 0.62 12.22 5.12
C GLU A 254 1.90 13.07 5.05
N SER A 255 2.20 13.57 3.85
CA SER A 255 3.21 14.60 3.60
C SER A 255 2.71 15.61 2.57
N ILE A 256 3.26 16.82 2.61
CA ILE A 256 3.06 17.80 1.54
C ILE A 256 4.06 17.45 0.44
N TYR A 257 3.55 16.87 -0.65
CA TYR A 257 4.31 16.50 -1.84
C TYR A 257 4.04 17.48 -2.98
N VAL A 258 5.09 17.97 -3.63
CA VAL A 258 5.00 18.82 -4.82
C VAL A 258 6.01 18.30 -5.85
N PRO A 259 5.56 17.59 -6.90
CA PRO A 259 6.43 17.11 -7.98
C PRO A 259 7.23 18.26 -8.60
N GLY A 260 8.49 18.01 -8.95
CA GLY A 260 9.35 18.97 -9.64
C GLY A 260 9.83 20.18 -8.80
N ALA A 261 9.35 20.33 -7.57
CA ALA A 261 9.80 21.38 -6.65
C ALA A 261 10.65 20.79 -5.50
N SER A 262 11.59 21.59 -5.00
CA SER A 262 12.31 21.28 -3.77
C SER A 262 11.48 21.67 -2.54
N TYR A 263 11.70 20.99 -1.41
CA TYR A 263 11.04 21.38 -0.16
C TYR A 263 11.38 22.82 0.29
N GLN A 264 12.54 23.33 -0.12
CA GLN A 264 13.00 24.67 0.26
C GLN A 264 12.18 25.76 -0.45
N GLU A 265 11.90 25.61 -1.74
CA GLU A 265 11.04 26.53 -2.50
C GLU A 265 9.64 26.63 -1.88
N ILE A 266 9.04 25.49 -1.55
CA ILE A 266 7.73 25.43 -0.90
C ILE A 266 7.78 26.09 0.48
N ARG A 267 8.83 25.83 1.26
CA ARG A 267 9.01 26.41 2.59
C ARG A 267 9.19 27.92 2.54
N ASP A 268 9.98 28.43 1.60
CA ASP A 268 10.23 29.87 1.44
C ASP A 268 8.93 30.62 1.11
N GLU A 269 7.97 29.98 0.42
CA GLU A 269 6.67 30.57 0.12
C GLU A 269 5.75 30.68 1.35
N TYR A 270 5.59 29.59 2.12
CA TYR A 270 4.60 29.57 3.21
C TYR A 270 5.16 30.09 4.54
N MET A 271 6.45 29.91 4.81
CA MET A 271 7.02 30.16 6.14
C MET A 271 6.91 31.64 6.59
N PRO A 272 7.05 32.66 5.71
CA PRO A 272 6.82 34.06 6.08
C PRO A 272 5.38 34.35 6.55
N ARG A 273 4.42 33.49 6.19
CA ARG A 273 3.00 33.61 6.56
C ARG A 273 2.70 32.94 7.92
N ILE A 274 3.70 32.35 8.58
CA ILE A 274 3.54 31.60 9.84
C ILE A 274 4.26 32.30 11.01
N ASP A 275 3.54 32.54 12.09
CA ASP A 275 4.13 32.97 13.37
C ASP A 275 4.64 31.76 14.18
N LYS A 276 5.92 31.41 13.98
CA LYS A 276 6.60 30.31 14.70
C LYS A 276 6.58 30.49 16.22
N ASN A 277 6.72 31.71 16.72
CA ASN A 277 6.83 31.97 18.16
C ASN A 277 5.50 31.75 18.87
N ARG A 278 4.40 32.23 18.27
CA ARG A 278 3.05 31.99 18.75
C ARG A 278 2.75 30.50 18.81
N ILE A 279 3.04 29.76 17.73
CA ILE A 279 2.79 28.31 17.67
C ILE A 279 3.63 27.57 18.72
N ARG A 280 4.94 27.84 18.81
CA ARG A 280 5.83 27.24 19.83
C ARG A 280 5.27 27.44 21.24
N ARG A 281 4.88 28.67 21.60
CA ARG A 281 4.31 28.98 22.91
C ARG A 281 3.01 28.23 23.19
N GLN A 282 2.08 28.20 22.22
CA GLN A 282 0.81 27.50 22.35
C GLN A 282 1.01 25.99 22.51
N MET A 283 1.90 25.39 21.73
CA MET A 283 2.15 23.94 21.77
C MET A 283 2.87 23.51 23.05
N THR A 284 3.83 24.29 23.56
CA THR A 284 4.45 24.02 24.87
C THR A 284 3.43 24.07 26.02
N PHE A 285 2.53 25.06 26.02
CA PHE A 285 1.47 25.13 27.02
C PHE A 285 0.51 23.94 26.91
N ARG A 286 0.09 23.60 25.69
CA ARG A 286 -0.79 22.45 25.42
C ARG A 286 -0.18 21.13 25.90
N LYS A 287 1.12 20.89 25.64
CA LYS A 287 1.83 19.70 26.15
C LYS A 287 1.75 19.60 27.66
N PHE A 288 2.09 20.69 28.36
CA PHE A 288 2.05 20.71 29.81
C PHE A 288 0.64 20.45 30.35
N TYR A 289 -0.37 21.07 29.74
CA TYR A 289 -1.77 20.82 30.06
C TYR A 289 -2.16 19.34 29.85
N CYS A 290 -1.82 18.75 28.71
CA CYS A 290 -2.08 17.33 28.43
C CYS A 290 -1.40 16.39 29.43
N LEU A 291 -0.16 16.67 29.83
CA LEU A 291 0.55 15.87 30.85
C LEU A 291 -0.13 15.94 32.22
N LEU A 292 -0.66 17.11 32.62
CA LEU A 292 -1.39 17.26 33.88
C LEU A 292 -2.74 16.52 33.87
N MET A 293 -3.44 16.54 32.74
CA MET A 293 -4.78 15.95 32.60
C MET A 293 -4.75 14.44 32.35
N ALA A 294 -3.67 13.90 31.78
CA ALA A 294 -3.57 12.51 31.31
C ALA A 294 -4.11 11.47 32.31
N LYS A 295 -3.64 11.52 33.56
CA LYS A 295 -4.06 10.57 34.61
C LYS A 295 -5.54 10.69 34.97
N GLY A 296 -6.11 11.89 34.89
CA GLY A 296 -7.53 12.13 35.07
C GLY A 296 -8.35 11.56 33.92
N ASP A 297 -7.93 11.84 32.70
CA ASP A 297 -8.59 11.38 31.47
C ASP A 297 -8.58 9.85 31.37
N HIS A 298 -7.44 9.21 31.60
CA HIS A 298 -7.34 7.74 31.62
C HIS A 298 -8.23 7.09 32.68
N LYS A 299 -8.40 7.72 33.86
CA LYS A 299 -9.35 7.23 34.88
C LYS A 299 -10.80 7.33 34.41
N LEU A 300 -11.17 8.41 33.72
CA LEU A 300 -12.49 8.59 33.13
C LEU A 300 -12.74 7.57 32.02
N ASP A 301 -11.77 7.36 31.13
CA ASP A 301 -11.83 6.35 30.08
C ASP A 301 -12.03 4.95 30.66
N LYS A 302 -11.28 4.58 31.71
CA LYS A 302 -11.45 3.30 32.41
C LYS A 302 -12.85 3.15 33.00
N LYS A 303 -13.41 4.22 33.58
CA LYS A 303 -14.79 4.21 34.12
C LYS A 303 -15.83 4.05 33.00
N ARG A 304 -15.68 4.80 31.91
CA ARG A 304 -16.55 4.69 30.72
C ARG A 304 -16.50 3.27 30.14
N ASN A 305 -15.31 2.72 29.95
CA ASN A 305 -15.12 1.40 29.35
C ASN A 305 -15.70 0.30 30.25
N ARG A 306 -15.60 0.41 31.58
CA ARG A 306 -16.27 -0.52 32.52
C ARG A 306 -17.80 -0.51 32.38
N ILE A 307 -18.41 0.67 32.24
CA ILE A 307 -19.87 0.77 32.02
C ILE A 307 -20.24 0.11 30.69
N ARG A 308 -19.51 0.45 29.62
CA ARG A 308 -19.71 -0.14 28.29
C ARG A 308 -19.54 -1.66 28.31
N ALA A 309 -18.53 -2.17 29.03
CA ALA A 309 -18.30 -3.60 29.21
C ALA A 309 -19.51 -4.30 29.83
N GLY A 310 -20.11 -3.72 30.88
CA GLY A 310 -21.32 -4.25 31.49
C GLY A 310 -22.55 -4.24 30.56
N VAL A 311 -22.68 -3.24 29.70
CA VAL A 311 -23.75 -3.19 28.68
C VAL A 311 -23.57 -4.30 27.64
N ILE A 312 -22.34 -4.47 27.13
CA ILE A 312 -22.04 -5.50 26.12
C ILE A 312 -22.20 -6.91 26.68
N ALA A 313 -21.82 -7.14 27.94
CA ALA A 313 -22.05 -8.44 28.58
C ALA A 313 -23.55 -8.80 28.63
N LYS A 314 -24.42 -7.83 28.95
CA LYS A 314 -25.88 -8.03 28.94
C LYS A 314 -26.45 -8.23 27.53
N ASP A 315 -25.96 -7.48 26.55
CA ASP A 315 -26.33 -7.65 25.14
C ASP A 315 -26.00 -9.06 24.66
N LEU A 316 -24.78 -9.54 24.95
CA LEU A 316 -24.35 -10.89 24.58
C LEU A 316 -25.22 -11.97 25.25
N GLY A 317 -25.53 -11.83 26.54
CA GLY A 317 -26.45 -12.74 27.23
C GLY A 317 -27.86 -12.75 26.59
N ALA A 318 -28.38 -11.58 26.20
CA ALA A 318 -29.66 -11.49 25.51
C ALA A 318 -29.65 -12.13 24.12
N ARG A 319 -28.52 -12.09 23.40
CA ARG A 319 -28.34 -12.77 22.11
C ARG A 319 -28.35 -14.29 22.26
N PHE A 320 -27.66 -14.82 23.27
CA PHE A 320 -27.73 -16.26 23.56
C PHE A 320 -29.13 -16.72 23.96
N LEU A 321 -29.89 -15.93 24.73
CA LEU A 321 -31.30 -16.23 25.04
C LEU A 321 -32.23 -16.23 23.83
N ARG A 322 -31.87 -15.50 22.76
CA ARG A 322 -32.61 -15.45 21.49
C ARG A 322 -32.13 -16.50 20.47
N SER A 323 -30.98 -17.12 20.71
CA SER A 323 -30.44 -18.17 19.86
C SER A 323 -31.35 -19.40 19.92
N GLU A 324 -31.63 -20.01 18.77
CA GLU A 324 -32.41 -21.26 18.70
C GLU A 324 -31.70 -22.43 19.39
N LYS A 325 -30.36 -22.38 19.45
CA LYS A 325 -29.51 -23.41 20.04
C LYS A 325 -28.68 -22.86 21.18
N SER A 326 -28.44 -23.71 22.19
CA SER A 326 -27.55 -23.40 23.31
C SER A 326 -26.10 -23.29 22.85
N LEU A 327 -25.27 -22.63 23.66
CA LEU A 327 -23.84 -22.49 23.41
C LEU A 327 -23.15 -23.85 23.25
N GLU A 328 -23.46 -24.81 24.14
CA GLU A 328 -22.90 -26.15 24.14
C GLU A 328 -23.28 -26.91 22.87
N THR A 329 -24.52 -26.75 22.42
CA THR A 329 -25.01 -27.37 21.17
C THR A 329 -24.27 -26.79 19.97
N LEU A 330 -24.10 -25.46 19.92
CA LEU A 330 -23.38 -24.80 18.82
C LEU A 330 -21.90 -25.19 18.77
N LEU A 331 -21.25 -25.35 19.94
CA LEU A 331 -19.87 -25.84 20.01
C LEU A 331 -19.74 -27.30 19.58
N LEU A 332 -20.65 -28.17 20.04
CA LEU A 332 -20.65 -29.59 19.69
C LEU A 332 -20.90 -29.81 18.19
N GLU A 333 -21.79 -29.02 17.60
CA GLU A 333 -22.03 -29.01 16.15
C GLU A 333 -21.00 -28.19 15.36
N LYS A 334 -20.04 -27.53 16.05
CA LYS A 334 -19.00 -26.67 15.46
C LYS A 334 -19.55 -25.56 14.56
N ARG A 335 -20.68 -24.96 14.94
CA ARG A 335 -21.34 -23.85 14.23
C ARG A 335 -20.68 -22.51 14.56
N TYR A 336 -19.39 -22.39 14.26
CA TYR A 336 -18.61 -21.18 14.48
C TYR A 336 -19.05 -20.01 13.61
N ASP A 337 -19.72 -20.27 12.48
CA ASP A 337 -20.42 -19.28 11.66
C ASP A 337 -21.50 -18.56 12.48
N VAL A 338 -22.36 -19.32 13.15
CA VAL A 338 -23.45 -18.78 14.00
C VAL A 338 -22.88 -18.13 15.26
N LEU A 339 -21.90 -18.76 15.90
CA LEU A 339 -21.25 -18.17 17.07
C LEU A 339 -20.59 -16.84 16.73
N ASN A 340 -19.97 -16.72 15.56
CA ASN A 340 -19.37 -15.47 15.11
C ASN A 340 -20.41 -14.35 14.97
N GLU A 341 -21.61 -14.64 14.48
CA GLU A 341 -22.72 -13.67 14.42
C GLU A 341 -23.24 -13.27 15.80
N ILE A 342 -23.36 -14.24 16.73
CA ILE A 342 -23.75 -13.97 18.12
C ILE A 342 -22.71 -13.07 18.80
N PHE A 343 -21.43 -13.36 18.62
CA PHE A 343 -20.33 -12.61 19.20
C PHE A 343 -19.99 -11.31 18.46
N ASP A 344 -20.63 -10.95 17.35
CA ASP A 344 -20.26 -9.77 16.53
C ASP A 344 -20.15 -8.47 17.37
N SER A 345 -21.19 -8.15 18.15
CA SER A 345 -21.20 -6.97 19.06
C SER A 345 -20.12 -7.06 20.15
N TYR A 346 -19.91 -8.26 20.68
CA TYR A 346 -18.86 -8.55 21.65
C TYR A 346 -17.47 -8.29 21.03
N TYR A 347 -17.16 -8.84 19.86
CA TYR A 347 -15.88 -8.65 19.20
C TYR A 347 -15.63 -7.20 18.79
N ARG A 348 -16.63 -6.50 18.23
CA ARG A 348 -16.51 -5.07 17.88
C ARG A 348 -16.10 -4.19 19.05
N THR A 349 -16.50 -4.56 20.27
CA THR A 349 -16.11 -3.81 21.48
C THR A 349 -14.88 -4.40 22.15
N GLN A 350 -14.87 -5.70 22.44
CA GLN A 350 -13.80 -6.35 23.20
C GLN A 350 -12.46 -6.33 22.46
N LEU A 351 -12.47 -6.50 21.13
CA LEU A 351 -11.24 -6.49 20.32
C LEU A 351 -10.85 -5.07 19.86
N SER A 352 -11.54 -4.04 20.33
CA SER A 352 -11.27 -2.67 19.93
C SER A 352 -10.01 -2.12 20.60
N VAL A 353 -9.40 -1.12 19.96
CA VAL A 353 -8.22 -0.41 20.47
C VAL A 353 -8.52 0.21 21.85
N GLU A 354 -9.74 0.64 22.12
CA GLU A 354 -10.13 1.19 23.42
C GLU A 354 -10.19 0.15 24.55
N PHE A 355 -10.44 -1.13 24.24
CA PHE A 355 -10.60 -2.18 25.24
C PHE A 355 -9.30 -2.95 25.49
N ILE A 356 -8.64 -3.44 24.45
CA ILE A 356 -7.45 -4.29 24.60
C ILE A 356 -6.17 -3.64 24.09
N GLY A 357 -6.28 -2.46 23.49
CA GLY A 357 -5.17 -1.71 22.94
C GLY A 357 -4.48 -2.38 21.76
N ARG A 358 -3.49 -1.67 21.26
CA ARG A 358 -2.48 -2.15 20.31
C ARG A 358 -1.16 -1.54 20.73
N GLU A 359 -0.05 -2.22 20.45
CA GLU A 359 1.27 -1.62 20.58
C GLU A 359 1.51 -0.62 19.45
N ASP A 360 0.74 0.46 19.42
CA ASP A 360 0.84 1.54 18.43
C ASP A 360 0.74 2.91 19.10
N TYR A 361 0.76 3.98 18.31
CA TYR A 361 0.72 5.35 18.82
C TYR A 361 -0.61 5.65 19.57
N LYS A 362 -1.76 5.12 19.16
CA LYS A 362 -3.08 5.48 19.73
C LYS A 362 -3.53 4.52 20.84
N GLY A 363 -3.18 3.24 20.75
CA GLY A 363 -3.70 2.13 21.53
C GLY A 363 -2.85 1.69 22.72
N ILE A 364 -1.72 2.36 22.98
CA ILE A 364 -0.73 1.85 23.93
C ILE A 364 -1.22 1.79 25.38
N GLN A 365 -1.97 2.80 25.84
CA GLN A 365 -2.43 2.83 27.23
C GLN A 365 -3.44 1.70 27.49
N PRO A 366 -4.47 1.48 26.65
CA PRO A 366 -5.34 0.31 26.78
C PRO A 366 -4.61 -1.02 26.62
N PHE A 367 -3.46 -1.05 25.93
CA PHE A 367 -2.67 -2.28 25.79
C PHE A 367 -2.06 -2.73 27.13
N TYR A 368 -1.51 -1.81 27.92
CA TYR A 368 -0.99 -2.13 29.26
C TYR A 368 -2.08 -2.15 30.34
N HIS A 369 -3.19 -1.46 30.11
CA HIS A 369 -4.32 -1.38 31.03
C HIS A 369 -5.65 -1.77 30.37
N PRO A 370 -5.78 -3.04 29.93
CA PRO A 370 -6.95 -3.46 29.17
C PRO A 370 -8.22 -3.47 30.01
N THR A 371 -9.36 -3.53 29.31
CA THR A 371 -10.69 -3.72 29.86
C THR A 371 -11.25 -5.04 29.33
N LEU A 372 -11.70 -5.88 30.26
CA LEU A 372 -12.35 -7.15 29.95
C LEU A 372 -13.87 -7.02 30.14
N VAL A 373 -14.63 -7.45 29.14
CA VAL A 373 -16.08 -7.65 29.22
C VAL A 373 -16.33 -8.87 30.11
N PRO A 374 -17.08 -8.72 31.21
CA PRO A 374 -17.31 -9.83 32.14
C PRO A 374 -18.25 -10.85 31.51
N VAL A 375 -17.75 -12.06 31.25
CA VAL A 375 -18.49 -13.20 30.72
C VAL A 375 -18.07 -14.47 31.45
N GLU A 376 -18.91 -15.49 31.42
CA GLU A 376 -18.60 -16.79 32.02
C GLU A 376 -17.51 -17.54 31.23
N ASP A 377 -16.87 -18.52 31.87
CA ASP A 377 -15.74 -19.28 31.31
C ASP A 377 -16.09 -19.95 29.98
N ALA A 378 -17.23 -20.64 29.92
CA ALA A 378 -17.70 -21.32 28.73
C ALA A 378 -17.93 -20.33 27.57
N VAL A 379 -18.53 -19.17 27.86
CA VAL A 379 -18.79 -18.12 26.85
C VAL A 379 -17.47 -17.54 26.32
N PHE A 380 -16.52 -17.27 27.21
CA PHE A 380 -15.20 -16.77 26.81
C PHE A 380 -14.45 -17.78 25.96
N GLN A 381 -14.37 -19.04 26.40
CA GLN A 381 -13.68 -20.10 25.66
C GLN A 381 -14.31 -20.31 24.29
N ALA A 382 -15.64 -20.30 24.20
CA ALA A 382 -16.35 -20.39 22.93
C ALA A 382 -16.02 -19.22 22.00
N ALA A 383 -15.92 -18.00 22.53
CA ALA A 383 -15.49 -16.85 21.75
C ALA A 383 -14.06 -17.04 21.23
N MET A 384 -13.13 -17.53 22.07
CA MET A 384 -11.74 -17.74 21.65
C MET A 384 -11.63 -18.85 20.59
N LEU A 385 -12.34 -19.96 20.76
CA LEU A 385 -12.42 -21.02 19.74
C LEU A 385 -13.03 -20.49 18.45
N THR A 386 -14.06 -19.66 18.51
CA THR A 386 -14.65 -19.01 17.33
C THR A 386 -13.62 -18.13 16.62
N LEU A 387 -12.79 -17.37 17.35
CA LEU A 387 -11.69 -16.61 16.75
C LEU A 387 -10.68 -17.53 16.05
N ILE A 388 -10.26 -18.64 16.68
CA ILE A 388 -9.33 -19.61 16.09
C ILE A 388 -9.91 -20.23 14.80
N TYR A 389 -11.18 -20.66 14.83
CA TYR A 389 -11.88 -21.26 13.68
C TYR A 389 -12.26 -20.25 12.59
N THR A 390 -12.13 -18.96 12.87
CA THR A 390 -12.22 -17.87 11.87
C THR A 390 -10.85 -17.27 11.58
N GLU A 391 -9.77 -18.00 11.88
CA GLU A 391 -8.38 -17.65 11.58
C GLU A 391 -7.91 -16.32 12.18
N ARG A 392 -8.51 -15.90 13.31
CA ARG A 392 -8.12 -14.73 14.11
C ARG A 392 -7.34 -15.16 15.36
N VAL A 393 -6.35 -16.02 15.16
CA VAL A 393 -5.59 -16.69 16.24
C VAL A 393 -4.84 -15.67 17.09
N GLY A 394 -4.29 -14.61 16.49
CA GLY A 394 -3.55 -13.58 17.23
C GLY A 394 -4.44 -12.82 18.20
N LYS A 395 -5.70 -12.57 17.80
CA LYS A 395 -6.71 -11.93 18.66
C LYS A 395 -7.15 -12.85 19.80
N ALA A 396 -7.29 -14.15 19.54
CA ALA A 396 -7.59 -15.13 20.58
C ALA A 396 -6.45 -15.18 21.63
N TRP A 397 -5.20 -15.28 21.17
CA TRP A 397 -4.03 -15.27 22.04
C TRP A 397 -3.98 -14.01 22.91
N ARG A 398 -4.17 -12.83 22.29
CA ARG A 398 -4.19 -11.55 23.02
C ARG A 398 -5.27 -11.54 24.11
N MET A 399 -6.45 -12.07 23.82
CA MET A 399 -7.55 -12.12 24.79
C MET A 399 -7.25 -13.07 25.96
N TYR A 400 -6.59 -14.20 25.73
CA TYR A 400 -6.11 -15.06 26.81
C TYR A 400 -5.10 -14.34 27.71
N GLU A 401 -4.13 -13.61 27.14
CA GLU A 401 -3.17 -12.81 27.92
C GLU A 401 -3.87 -11.71 28.74
N VAL A 402 -4.84 -11.01 28.14
CA VAL A 402 -5.65 -10.00 28.83
C VAL A 402 -6.42 -10.62 29.99
N ARG A 403 -7.05 -11.78 29.77
CA ARG A 403 -7.84 -12.46 30.80
C ARG A 403 -6.96 -13.01 31.91
N ARG A 404 -5.80 -13.61 31.59
CA ARG A 404 -4.81 -14.06 32.58
C ARG A 404 -4.38 -12.92 33.50
N LYS A 405 -4.22 -11.71 32.97
CA LYS A 405 -3.81 -10.53 33.75
C LYS A 405 -4.92 -9.94 34.62
N LEU A 406 -6.18 -10.02 34.19
CA LEU A 406 -7.30 -9.33 34.84
C LEU A 406 -8.22 -10.24 35.65
N ASP A 407 -8.16 -11.54 35.40
CA ASP A 407 -9.03 -12.58 35.95
C ASP A 407 -8.23 -13.89 36.07
N HIS A 408 -8.72 -15.00 35.51
CA HIS A 408 -8.08 -16.30 35.53
C HIS A 408 -8.27 -17.02 34.19
N LEU A 409 -7.46 -18.05 33.95
CA LEU A 409 -7.65 -19.01 32.87
C LEU A 409 -7.96 -20.37 33.48
N THR A 410 -8.92 -21.10 32.90
CA THR A 410 -9.19 -22.49 33.28
C THR A 410 -8.09 -23.41 32.71
N PRO A 411 -7.94 -24.66 33.20
CA PRO A 411 -6.98 -25.61 32.62
C PRO A 411 -7.19 -25.86 31.12
N GLU A 412 -8.43 -25.83 30.65
CA GLU A 412 -8.76 -25.95 29.22
C GLU A 412 -8.26 -24.73 28.41
N MET A 413 -8.42 -23.52 28.95
CA MET A 413 -7.93 -22.29 28.34
C MET A 413 -6.40 -22.28 28.27
N GLU A 414 -5.71 -22.68 29.36
CA GLU A 414 -4.24 -22.77 29.36
C GLU A 414 -3.74 -23.80 28.34
N GLN A 415 -4.42 -24.94 28.21
CA GLN A 415 -4.09 -25.90 27.16
C GLN A 415 -4.28 -25.28 25.76
N THR A 416 -5.35 -24.50 25.55
CA THR A 416 -5.58 -23.83 24.25
C THR A 416 -4.49 -22.79 23.96
N VAL A 417 -4.00 -22.06 24.98
CA VAL A 417 -2.86 -21.15 24.82
C VAL A 417 -1.60 -21.91 24.42
N GLU A 418 -1.34 -23.07 25.03
CA GLU A 418 -0.19 -23.89 24.68
C GLU A 418 -0.29 -24.44 23.26
N ASP A 419 -1.49 -24.82 22.81
CA ASP A 419 -1.72 -25.25 21.43
C ASP A 419 -1.45 -24.12 20.42
N ILE A 420 -1.79 -22.87 20.74
CA ILE A 420 -1.42 -21.69 19.93
C ILE A 420 0.10 -21.51 19.89
N ARG A 421 0.80 -21.68 21.03
CA ARG A 421 2.27 -21.59 21.07
C ARG A 421 2.93 -22.68 20.23
N LEU A 422 2.42 -23.91 20.30
CA LEU A 422 2.86 -25.02 19.46
C LEU A 422 2.65 -24.69 17.98
N PHE A 423 1.51 -24.13 17.61
CA PHE A 423 1.26 -23.72 16.22
C PHE A 423 2.27 -22.67 15.73
N ARG A 424 2.54 -21.64 16.53
CA ARG A 424 3.56 -20.62 16.21
C ARG A 424 4.96 -21.24 16.12
N LYS A 425 5.30 -22.15 17.03
CA LYS A 425 6.56 -22.90 17.00
C LYS A 425 6.70 -23.74 15.73
N ALA A 426 5.62 -24.36 15.25
CA ALA A 426 5.62 -25.08 13.99
C ALA A 426 5.88 -24.15 12.80
N ALA A 427 5.34 -22.92 12.81
CA ALA A 427 5.66 -21.91 11.81
C ALA A 427 7.15 -21.51 11.84
N THR A 428 7.74 -21.35 13.04
CA THR A 428 9.19 -21.13 13.21
C THR A 428 10.01 -22.29 12.62
N HIS A 429 9.69 -23.55 12.96
CA HIS A 429 10.38 -24.72 12.39
C HIS A 429 10.29 -24.75 10.86
N TYR A 430 9.12 -24.45 10.29
CA TYR A 430 8.92 -24.38 8.84
C TYR A 430 9.77 -23.28 8.19
N GLU A 431 9.87 -22.11 8.81
CA GLU A 431 10.74 -21.01 8.38
C GLU A 431 12.21 -21.43 8.33
N PHE A 432 12.68 -22.22 9.31
CA PHE A 432 14.04 -22.76 9.37
C PHE A 432 14.24 -24.05 8.55
N ARG A 433 13.26 -24.45 7.73
CA ARG A 433 13.28 -25.66 6.88
C ARG A 433 13.32 -26.98 7.67
N GLU A 434 12.94 -26.96 8.93
CA GLU A 434 12.79 -28.13 9.80
C GLU A 434 11.40 -28.75 9.59
N MET A 435 11.18 -29.27 8.36
CA MET A 435 9.85 -29.64 7.87
C MET A 435 9.20 -30.77 8.68
N LYS A 436 9.99 -31.73 9.16
CA LYS A 436 9.48 -32.89 9.90
C LYS A 436 8.97 -32.48 11.28
N GLU A 437 9.72 -31.62 11.96
CA GLU A 437 9.38 -31.07 13.27
C GLU A 437 8.10 -30.23 13.17
N ALA A 438 8.03 -29.35 12.16
CA ALA A 438 6.84 -28.55 11.89
C ALA A 438 5.60 -29.42 11.60
N GLU A 439 5.72 -30.41 10.70
CA GLU A 439 4.60 -31.29 10.34
C GLU A 439 4.12 -32.13 11.52
N THR A 440 5.05 -32.64 12.34
CA THR A 440 4.71 -33.44 13.53
C THR A 440 3.84 -32.65 14.50
N ILE A 441 4.20 -31.39 14.78
CA ILE A 441 3.42 -30.52 15.67
C ILE A 441 2.03 -30.27 15.08
N VAL A 442 1.94 -29.98 13.78
CA VAL A 442 0.65 -29.75 13.11
C VAL A 442 -0.23 -31.00 13.12
N ASP A 443 0.34 -32.18 12.94
CA ASP A 443 -0.41 -33.45 13.00
C ASP A 443 -0.97 -33.72 14.40
N ASP A 444 -0.21 -33.40 15.45
CA ASP A 444 -0.70 -33.50 16.82
C ASP A 444 -1.82 -32.50 17.12
N LEU A 445 -1.70 -31.26 16.63
CA LEU A 445 -2.76 -30.25 16.73
C LEU A 445 -4.02 -30.67 15.96
N LEU A 446 -3.89 -31.27 14.78
CA LEU A 446 -5.02 -31.75 13.98
C LEU A 446 -5.75 -32.95 14.62
N LYS A 447 -5.10 -33.74 15.48
CA LYS A 447 -5.83 -34.76 16.28
C LYS A 447 -6.85 -34.11 17.23
N LYS A 448 -6.53 -32.93 17.76
CA LYS A 448 -7.40 -32.18 18.68
C LYS A 448 -8.36 -31.25 17.95
N TYR A 449 -7.91 -30.64 16.85
CA TYR A 449 -8.65 -29.65 16.06
C TYR A 449 -8.67 -30.06 14.57
N PRO A 450 -9.35 -31.15 14.20
CA PRO A 450 -9.25 -31.77 12.88
C PRO A 450 -9.74 -30.91 11.71
N ASP A 451 -10.51 -29.87 12.02
CA ASP A 451 -11.16 -28.96 11.08
C ASP A 451 -10.84 -27.49 11.37
N ALA A 452 -9.81 -27.20 12.19
CA ALA A 452 -9.34 -25.82 12.35
C ALA A 452 -8.69 -25.35 11.03
N PRO A 453 -9.22 -24.31 10.36
CA PRO A 453 -8.78 -23.95 9.00
C PRO A 453 -7.28 -23.66 8.90
N GLY A 454 -6.72 -22.90 9.85
CA GLY A 454 -5.29 -22.56 9.85
C GLY A 454 -4.38 -23.79 9.92
N PHE A 455 -4.74 -24.81 10.71
CA PHE A 455 -3.95 -26.04 10.84
C PHE A 455 -4.06 -26.91 9.58
N VAL A 456 -5.27 -27.02 9.02
CA VAL A 456 -5.49 -27.77 7.77
C VAL A 456 -4.77 -27.10 6.59
N LYS A 457 -4.79 -25.76 6.51
CA LYS A 457 -4.01 -25.00 5.52
C LYS A 457 -2.51 -25.23 5.68
N PHE A 458 -2.01 -25.26 6.92
CA PHE A 458 -0.60 -25.52 7.14
C PHE A 458 -0.22 -26.95 6.76
N LYS A 459 -1.04 -27.96 7.10
CA LYS A 459 -0.86 -29.35 6.67
C LYS A 459 -0.86 -29.48 5.14
N CYS A 460 -1.70 -28.71 4.45
CA CYS A 460 -1.75 -28.68 3.00
C CYS A 460 -0.38 -28.36 2.39
N ARG A 461 0.42 -27.45 2.98
CA ARG A 461 1.75 -27.10 2.47
C ARG A 461 2.67 -28.33 2.40
N PHE A 462 2.68 -29.18 3.43
CA PHE A 462 3.52 -30.38 3.48
C PHE A 462 3.07 -31.44 2.47
N ILE A 463 1.76 -31.66 2.35
CA ILE A 463 1.20 -32.62 1.39
C ILE A 463 1.50 -32.19 -0.05
N MET A 464 1.36 -30.90 -0.35
CA MET A 464 1.66 -30.37 -1.67
C MET A 464 3.16 -30.38 -1.97
N ALA A 465 4.02 -30.10 -0.99
CA ALA A 465 5.47 -30.28 -1.15
C ALA A 465 5.85 -31.73 -1.47
N ARG A 466 5.29 -32.71 -0.74
CA ARG A 466 5.49 -34.14 -1.05
C ARG A 466 4.99 -34.53 -2.44
N MET A 467 3.86 -33.98 -2.87
CA MET A 467 3.34 -34.21 -4.22
C MET A 467 4.33 -33.70 -5.28
N GLU A 468 4.91 -32.52 -5.07
CA GLU A 468 5.89 -31.96 -6.00
C GLU A 468 7.19 -32.77 -6.05
N GLU A 469 7.70 -33.23 -4.90
CA GLU A 469 8.92 -34.02 -4.80
C GLU A 469 8.76 -35.44 -5.39
N SER A 470 7.65 -36.12 -5.07
CA SER A 470 7.44 -37.52 -5.47
C SER A 470 6.75 -37.69 -6.83
N GLY A 471 6.06 -36.65 -7.31
CA GLY A 471 5.16 -36.73 -8.47
C GLY A 471 3.87 -37.53 -8.23
N ASN A 472 3.68 -38.12 -7.05
CA ASN A 472 2.49 -38.92 -6.74
C ASN A 472 1.35 -38.02 -6.25
N THR A 473 0.23 -38.03 -6.97
CA THR A 473 -0.94 -37.18 -6.67
C THR A 473 -1.93 -37.79 -5.69
N SER A 474 -1.81 -39.08 -5.33
CA SER A 474 -2.87 -39.81 -4.61
C SER A 474 -3.17 -39.25 -3.21
N GLU A 475 -2.13 -38.85 -2.47
CA GLU A 475 -2.29 -38.25 -1.13
C GLU A 475 -2.96 -36.87 -1.24
N ALA A 476 -2.44 -36.01 -2.11
CA ALA A 476 -2.96 -34.67 -2.34
C ALA A 476 -4.42 -34.69 -2.83
N GLU A 477 -4.78 -35.62 -3.73
CA GLU A 477 -6.15 -35.80 -4.22
C GLU A 477 -7.13 -36.09 -3.07
N LYS A 478 -6.81 -37.06 -2.22
CA LYS A 478 -7.67 -37.45 -1.08
C LYS A 478 -7.78 -36.31 -0.09
N PHE A 479 -6.66 -35.67 0.24
CA PHE A 479 -6.61 -34.57 1.19
C PHE A 479 -7.40 -33.36 0.70
N LEU A 480 -7.14 -32.88 -0.52
CA LEU A 480 -7.83 -31.71 -1.08
C LEU A 480 -9.33 -31.99 -1.28
N ALA A 481 -9.73 -33.21 -1.65
CA ALA A 481 -11.15 -33.57 -1.72
C ALA A 481 -11.86 -33.42 -0.35
N SER A 482 -11.21 -33.85 0.75
CA SER A 482 -11.76 -33.62 2.09
C SER A 482 -11.79 -32.13 2.45
N CYS A 483 -10.75 -31.36 2.12
CA CYS A 483 -10.70 -29.91 2.38
C CYS A 483 -11.81 -29.17 1.64
N ARG A 484 -12.09 -29.50 0.38
CA ARG A 484 -13.16 -28.87 -0.42
C ARG A 484 -14.56 -29.18 0.12
N LYS A 485 -14.74 -30.31 0.81
CA LYS A 485 -16.00 -30.63 1.51
C LYS A 485 -16.18 -29.77 2.76
N LEU A 486 -15.11 -29.53 3.50
CA LEU A 486 -15.13 -28.71 4.72
C LEU A 486 -15.17 -27.21 4.41
N PHE A 487 -14.42 -26.78 3.40
CA PHE A 487 -14.16 -25.38 3.05
C PHE A 487 -14.45 -25.11 1.56
N PRO A 488 -15.71 -25.23 1.11
CA PRO A 488 -16.07 -25.17 -0.30
C PRO A 488 -15.83 -23.81 -0.96
N GLN A 489 -15.72 -22.73 -0.18
CA GLN A 489 -15.50 -21.37 -0.68
C GLN A 489 -14.12 -20.80 -0.34
N ASP A 490 -13.22 -21.57 0.27
CA ASP A 490 -11.90 -21.07 0.63
C ASP A 490 -10.93 -21.14 -0.55
N GLY A 491 -10.50 -19.96 -1.03
CA GLY A 491 -9.61 -19.83 -2.18
C GLY A 491 -8.23 -20.45 -1.99
N TYR A 492 -7.75 -20.63 -0.74
CA TYR A 492 -6.47 -21.27 -0.46
C TYR A 492 -6.46 -22.71 -0.98
N PHE A 493 -7.48 -23.51 -0.63
CA PHE A 493 -7.59 -24.89 -1.11
C PHE A 493 -7.92 -24.97 -2.60
N MET A 494 -8.64 -23.99 -3.15
CA MET A 494 -8.88 -23.92 -4.61
C MET A 494 -7.59 -23.74 -5.39
N LYS A 495 -6.65 -22.92 -4.89
CA LYS A 495 -5.34 -22.73 -5.52
C LYS A 495 -4.58 -24.04 -5.63
N TYR A 496 -4.46 -24.79 -4.54
CA TYR A 496 -3.74 -26.07 -4.56
C TYR A 496 -4.46 -27.18 -5.30
N GLN A 497 -5.80 -27.12 -5.38
CA GLN A 497 -6.54 -27.97 -6.30
C GLN A 497 -6.20 -27.63 -7.76
N GLY A 498 -6.01 -26.34 -8.08
CA GLY A 498 -5.45 -25.88 -9.34
C GLY A 498 -4.06 -26.45 -9.62
N ASP A 499 -3.15 -26.40 -8.63
CA ASP A 499 -1.80 -26.98 -8.73
C ASP A 499 -1.86 -28.48 -9.07
N LEU A 500 -2.72 -29.22 -8.38
CA LEU A 500 -2.97 -30.64 -8.62
C LEU A 500 -3.52 -30.91 -10.03
N PHE A 501 -4.52 -30.16 -10.49
CA PHE A 501 -5.05 -30.29 -11.84
C PHE A 501 -4.01 -29.97 -12.91
N TRP A 502 -3.20 -28.93 -12.66
CA TRP A 502 -2.10 -28.58 -13.53
C TRP A 502 -1.10 -29.73 -13.66
N LYS A 503 -0.69 -30.32 -12.53
CA LYS A 503 0.22 -31.49 -12.49
C LYS A 503 -0.33 -32.69 -13.28
N LYS A 504 -1.66 -32.87 -13.29
CA LYS A 504 -2.36 -33.94 -14.04
C LYS A 504 -2.58 -33.62 -15.53
N GLY A 505 -2.20 -32.43 -16.00
CA GLY A 505 -2.43 -31.99 -17.38
C GLY A 505 -3.87 -31.49 -17.66
N LEU A 506 -4.66 -31.26 -16.61
CA LEU A 506 -6.04 -30.73 -16.71
C LEU A 506 -6.02 -29.20 -16.70
N TRP A 507 -5.47 -28.60 -17.76
CA TRP A 507 -5.12 -27.17 -17.75
C TRP A 507 -6.34 -26.23 -17.70
N LYS A 508 -7.45 -26.60 -18.33
CA LYS A 508 -8.67 -25.75 -18.34
C LYS A 508 -9.28 -25.66 -16.94
N GLU A 509 -9.34 -26.80 -16.25
CA GLU A 509 -9.79 -26.92 -14.88
C GLU A 509 -8.84 -26.17 -13.93
N ALA A 510 -7.53 -26.29 -14.15
CA ALA A 510 -6.52 -25.58 -13.36
C ALA A 510 -6.66 -24.06 -13.49
N LEU A 511 -6.71 -23.52 -14.71
CA LEU A 511 -6.83 -22.07 -14.96
C LEU A 511 -8.12 -21.49 -14.35
N SER A 512 -9.25 -22.17 -14.53
CA SER A 512 -10.52 -21.78 -13.90
C SER A 512 -10.42 -21.84 -12.36
N GLY A 513 -9.79 -22.88 -11.82
CA GLY A 513 -9.54 -23.05 -10.39
C GLY A 513 -8.69 -21.93 -9.80
N TYR A 514 -7.61 -21.53 -10.48
CA TYR A 514 -6.74 -20.43 -10.06
C TYR A 514 -7.45 -19.07 -10.09
N ALA A 515 -8.22 -18.79 -11.13
CA ALA A 515 -8.99 -17.55 -11.22
C ALA A 515 -10.01 -17.47 -10.06
N ARG A 516 -10.70 -18.58 -9.79
CA ARG A 516 -11.64 -18.66 -8.67
C ARG A 516 -10.94 -18.56 -7.32
N ALA A 517 -9.77 -19.19 -7.17
CA ALA A 517 -8.97 -19.10 -5.96
C ALA A 517 -8.64 -17.66 -5.60
N ARG A 518 -8.18 -16.88 -6.58
CA ARG A 518 -7.85 -15.45 -6.42
C ARG A 518 -9.06 -14.59 -6.06
N GLU A 519 -10.24 -14.87 -6.61
CA GLU A 519 -11.50 -14.21 -6.22
C GLU A 519 -11.97 -14.58 -4.80
N CYS A 520 -11.61 -15.78 -4.31
CA CYS A 520 -12.10 -16.34 -3.04
C CYS A 520 -11.07 -16.31 -1.90
N THR A 521 -9.93 -15.64 -2.07
CA THR A 521 -8.96 -15.43 -0.99
C THR A 521 -8.30 -14.07 -1.09
N ASN A 522 -8.07 -13.44 0.04
CA ASN A 522 -7.21 -12.27 0.18
C ASN A 522 -5.85 -12.62 0.79
N ASN A 523 -5.48 -13.91 0.84
CA ASN A 523 -4.15 -14.30 1.30
C ASN A 523 -3.10 -13.87 0.27
N GLY A 524 -2.27 -12.88 0.60
CA GLY A 524 -1.31 -12.30 -0.33
C GLY A 524 -0.16 -13.24 -0.69
N ILE A 525 0.16 -14.23 0.16
CA ILE A 525 1.16 -15.26 -0.17
C ILE A 525 0.63 -16.17 -1.29
N VAL A 526 -0.65 -16.54 -1.24
CA VAL A 526 -1.30 -17.29 -2.33
C VAL A 526 -1.34 -16.47 -3.62
N HIS A 527 -1.59 -15.16 -3.52
CA HIS A 527 -1.55 -14.26 -4.67
C HIS A 527 -0.15 -14.20 -5.29
N LEU A 528 0.90 -14.02 -4.48
CA LEU A 528 2.29 -14.04 -4.94
C LEU A 528 2.67 -15.35 -5.62
N GLU A 529 2.25 -16.49 -5.06
CA GLU A 529 2.48 -17.80 -5.68
C GLU A 529 1.84 -17.91 -7.06
N LEU A 530 0.62 -17.38 -7.23
CA LEU A 530 -0.05 -17.34 -8.52
C LEU A 530 0.69 -16.40 -9.49
N ASP A 531 1.09 -15.21 -9.04
CA ASP A 531 1.82 -14.25 -9.88
C ASP A 531 3.13 -14.85 -10.39
N LYS A 532 3.91 -15.48 -9.51
CA LYS A 532 5.12 -16.21 -9.88
C LYS A 532 4.84 -17.33 -10.86
N PHE A 533 3.78 -18.10 -10.60
CA PHE A 533 3.41 -19.21 -11.46
C PHE A 533 3.06 -18.75 -12.89
N PHE A 534 2.41 -17.59 -13.04
CA PHE A 534 1.99 -17.06 -14.34
C PHE A 534 2.98 -16.11 -15.00
N LYS A 535 3.96 -15.57 -14.27
CA LYS A 535 4.97 -14.62 -14.77
C LYS A 535 5.62 -15.09 -16.08
N ASP A 536 6.07 -16.33 -16.15
CA ASP A 536 6.75 -16.86 -17.35
C ASP A 536 5.78 -17.36 -18.44
N LYS A 537 4.48 -17.39 -18.14
CA LYS A 537 3.43 -17.90 -19.04
C LYS A 537 2.69 -16.77 -19.76
N LYS A 538 2.71 -15.54 -19.21
CA LYS A 538 1.98 -14.39 -19.78
C LYS A 538 2.37 -14.08 -21.22
N THR A 539 3.66 -14.12 -21.55
CA THR A 539 4.15 -13.82 -22.90
C THR A 539 3.57 -14.79 -23.93
N SER A 540 3.42 -16.07 -23.57
CA SER A 540 2.80 -17.07 -24.44
C SER A 540 1.30 -16.81 -24.62
N ALA A 541 0.60 -16.38 -23.57
CA ALA A 541 -0.81 -16.03 -23.63
C ALA A 541 -1.08 -14.80 -24.50
N ILE A 542 -0.26 -13.75 -24.37
CA ILE A 542 -0.35 -12.54 -25.20
C ILE A 542 -0.10 -12.90 -26.67
N LYS A 543 0.87 -13.78 -26.94
CA LYS A 543 1.14 -14.27 -28.31
C LYS A 543 -0.04 -15.06 -28.89
N GLU A 544 -0.67 -15.93 -28.10
CA GLU A 544 -1.85 -16.65 -28.56
C GLU A 544 -3.04 -15.70 -28.77
N CYS A 545 -3.18 -14.66 -27.94
CA CYS A 545 -4.20 -13.63 -28.12
C CYS A 545 -4.05 -12.96 -29.49
N ARG A 546 -2.84 -12.51 -29.83
CA ARG A 546 -2.57 -11.92 -31.16
C ARG A 546 -2.91 -12.89 -32.28
N LYS A 547 -2.50 -14.16 -32.18
CA LYS A 547 -2.80 -15.18 -33.18
C LYS A 547 -4.31 -15.41 -33.36
N LEU A 548 -5.09 -15.41 -32.28
CA LEU A 548 -6.55 -15.51 -32.35
C LEU A 548 -7.17 -14.28 -33.03
N LEU A 549 -6.65 -13.08 -32.74
CA LEU A 549 -7.10 -11.84 -33.37
C LEU A 549 -6.79 -11.82 -34.88
N ASP A 550 -5.59 -12.25 -35.27
CA ASP A 550 -5.18 -12.42 -36.67
C ASP A 550 -6.05 -13.46 -37.40
N GLY A 551 -6.44 -14.53 -36.69
CA GLY A 551 -7.38 -15.55 -37.16
C GLY A 551 -8.85 -15.14 -37.12
N HIS A 552 -9.16 -13.88 -36.81
CA HIS A 552 -10.52 -13.33 -36.66
C HIS A 552 -11.39 -14.01 -35.57
N GLN A 553 -10.79 -14.73 -34.62
CA GLN A 553 -11.46 -15.38 -33.48
C GLN A 553 -11.56 -14.42 -32.27
N LYS A 554 -12.24 -13.28 -32.47
CA LYS A 554 -12.26 -12.15 -31.53
C LYS A 554 -12.91 -12.47 -30.18
N ASP A 555 -14.03 -13.20 -30.19
CA ASP A 555 -14.75 -13.56 -28.96
C ASP A 555 -13.93 -14.53 -28.09
N GLU A 556 -13.14 -15.42 -28.72
CA GLU A 556 -12.24 -16.35 -28.04
C GLU A 556 -11.04 -15.62 -27.43
N ALA A 557 -10.42 -14.70 -28.18
CA ALA A 557 -9.36 -13.84 -27.69
C ALA A 557 -9.81 -13.01 -26.48
N LEU A 558 -11.01 -12.41 -26.55
CA LEU A 558 -11.59 -11.64 -25.47
C LEU A 558 -11.83 -12.49 -24.22
N SER A 559 -12.52 -13.64 -24.36
CA SER A 559 -12.79 -14.53 -23.22
C SER A 559 -11.51 -15.05 -22.57
N MET A 560 -10.50 -15.36 -23.37
CA MET A 560 -9.18 -15.75 -22.87
C MET A 560 -8.53 -14.61 -22.08
N MET A 561 -8.52 -13.39 -22.61
CA MET A 561 -7.87 -12.28 -21.92
C MET A 561 -8.63 -11.80 -20.68
N GLU A 562 -9.96 -11.95 -20.65
CA GLU A 562 -10.75 -11.74 -19.42
C GLU A 562 -10.35 -12.74 -18.32
N LEU A 563 -10.13 -14.01 -18.67
CA LEU A 563 -9.62 -15.01 -17.74
C LEU A 563 -8.22 -14.63 -17.25
N TRP A 564 -7.31 -14.25 -18.16
CA TRP A 564 -5.96 -13.83 -17.79
C TRP A 564 -5.96 -12.58 -16.91
N LYS A 565 -6.88 -11.64 -17.13
CA LYS A 565 -7.04 -10.48 -16.25
C LYS A 565 -7.47 -10.88 -14.84
N LYS A 566 -8.27 -11.93 -14.68
CA LYS A 566 -8.58 -12.50 -13.34
C LYS A 566 -7.37 -13.20 -12.73
N LEU A 567 -6.57 -13.87 -13.55
CA LEU A 567 -5.36 -14.57 -13.12
C LEU A 567 -4.24 -13.62 -12.73
N MET A 568 -4.10 -12.47 -13.39
CA MET A 568 -3.07 -11.45 -13.17
C MET A 568 -3.69 -10.03 -13.27
N PRO A 569 -4.42 -9.58 -12.22
CA PRO A 569 -5.19 -8.34 -12.28
C PRO A 569 -4.35 -7.07 -12.23
N GLU A 570 -3.15 -7.13 -11.67
CA GLU A 570 -2.23 -5.99 -11.56
C GLU A 570 -1.17 -5.95 -12.67
N ASP A 571 -1.17 -6.92 -13.60
CA ASP A 571 -0.19 -6.96 -14.70
C ASP A 571 -0.66 -6.10 -15.88
N GLU A 572 0.14 -5.11 -16.25
CA GLU A 572 -0.17 -4.13 -17.29
C GLU A 572 -0.13 -4.71 -18.70
N GLU A 573 0.75 -5.68 -18.98
CA GLU A 573 0.80 -6.31 -20.30
C GLU A 573 -0.44 -7.16 -20.56
N ILE A 574 -0.91 -7.89 -19.53
CA ILE A 574 -2.16 -8.63 -19.58
C ILE A 574 -3.35 -7.67 -19.76
N ASP A 575 -3.35 -6.54 -19.05
CA ASP A 575 -4.38 -5.50 -19.21
C ASP A 575 -4.37 -4.91 -20.63
N GLY A 576 -3.19 -4.56 -21.16
CA GLY A 576 -3.02 -4.06 -22.52
C GLY A 576 -3.51 -5.06 -23.58
N ALA A 577 -3.18 -6.35 -23.42
CA ALA A 577 -3.67 -7.41 -24.31
C ALA A 577 -5.19 -7.59 -24.22
N LEU A 578 -5.79 -7.43 -23.02
CA LEU A 578 -7.24 -7.39 -22.87
C LEU A 578 -7.87 -6.21 -23.61
N TYR A 579 -7.29 -5.01 -23.52
CA TYR A 579 -7.78 -3.86 -24.29
C TYR A 579 -7.66 -4.07 -25.80
N LEU A 580 -6.59 -4.69 -26.27
CA LEU A 580 -6.44 -5.08 -27.68
C LEU A 580 -7.59 -6.03 -28.11
N ALA A 581 -7.91 -7.02 -27.30
CA ALA A 581 -9.03 -7.93 -27.55
C ALA A 581 -10.40 -7.22 -27.49
N LYS A 582 -10.63 -6.33 -26.52
CA LYS A 582 -11.85 -5.52 -26.40
C LYS A 582 -12.06 -4.62 -27.63
N VAL A 583 -11.03 -3.88 -28.02
CA VAL A 583 -11.03 -3.04 -29.23
C VAL A 583 -11.29 -3.87 -30.47
N SER A 584 -10.79 -5.10 -30.54
CA SER A 584 -11.07 -6.01 -31.66
C SER A 584 -12.52 -6.50 -31.70
N ALA A 585 -13.11 -6.80 -30.54
CA ALA A 585 -14.41 -7.45 -30.39
C ALA A 585 -15.62 -6.50 -30.32
N VAL A 586 -15.42 -5.23 -29.95
CA VAL A 586 -16.51 -4.26 -29.76
C VAL A 586 -17.37 -4.11 -31.03
N ARG A 587 -18.69 -3.95 -30.91
CA ARG A 587 -19.61 -4.00 -32.06
C ARG A 587 -20.08 -2.63 -32.50
N THR A 588 -20.18 -1.67 -31.58
CA THR A 588 -20.67 -0.32 -31.88
C THR A 588 -19.54 0.72 -31.86
N LYS A 589 -19.75 1.84 -32.56
CA LYS A 589 -18.81 2.97 -32.52
C LYS A 589 -18.81 3.68 -31.17
N ALA A 590 -19.96 3.74 -30.49
CA ALA A 590 -20.08 4.41 -29.18
C ALA A 590 -19.27 3.69 -28.10
N GLU A 591 -19.37 2.35 -28.03
CA GLU A 591 -18.54 1.55 -27.12
C GLU A 591 -17.04 1.65 -27.46
N LEU A 592 -16.68 1.76 -28.75
CA LEU A 592 -15.29 1.98 -29.15
C LEU A 592 -14.77 3.35 -28.69
N GLU A 593 -15.59 4.40 -28.74
CA GLU A 593 -15.23 5.72 -28.19
C GLU A 593 -15.04 5.67 -26.67
N GLU A 594 -15.86 4.90 -25.95
CA GLU A 594 -15.70 4.69 -24.51
C GLU A 594 -14.38 3.98 -24.18
N LEU A 595 -14.05 2.91 -24.91
CA LEU A 595 -12.77 2.22 -24.76
C LEU A 595 -11.55 3.12 -25.06
N VAL A 596 -11.66 4.01 -26.05
CA VAL A 596 -10.59 4.97 -26.34
C VAL A 596 -10.42 5.97 -25.19
N ASN A 597 -11.51 6.43 -24.57
CA ASN A 597 -11.42 7.28 -23.39
C ASN A 597 -10.77 6.56 -22.21
N GLU A 598 -11.08 5.27 -21.99
CA GLU A 598 -10.39 4.45 -20.98
C GLU A 598 -8.89 4.31 -21.31
N LEU A 599 -8.54 4.06 -22.57
CA LEU A 599 -7.15 3.94 -23.02
C LEU A 599 -6.36 5.25 -22.86
N TYR A 600 -6.99 6.41 -23.01
CA TYR A 600 -6.35 7.69 -22.70
C TYR A 600 -5.98 7.80 -21.22
N LEU A 601 -6.87 7.39 -20.32
CA LEU A 601 -6.57 7.38 -18.90
C LEU A 601 -5.41 6.43 -18.57
N LYS A 602 -5.33 5.29 -19.27
CA LYS A 602 -4.26 4.29 -19.10
C LYS A 602 -2.90 4.72 -19.65
N THR A 603 -2.88 5.49 -20.73
CA THR A 603 -1.65 6.04 -21.33
C THR A 603 -1.19 7.35 -20.67
N GLY A 604 -1.76 7.69 -19.50
CA GLY A 604 -1.39 8.89 -18.75
C GLY A 604 -1.90 10.20 -19.34
N ILE A 605 -2.97 10.17 -20.13
CA ILE A 605 -3.49 11.32 -20.88
C ILE A 605 -4.79 11.78 -20.24
N SER A 606 -4.62 12.54 -19.17
CA SER A 606 -5.66 13.34 -18.52
C SER A 606 -5.34 14.82 -18.78
N ASP A 607 -6.36 15.68 -18.83
CA ASP A 607 -6.21 17.16 -18.82
C ASP A 607 -5.49 17.71 -17.54
N LYS A 608 -4.89 16.84 -16.73
CA LYS A 608 -4.12 17.16 -15.52
C LYS A 608 -2.85 16.30 -15.43
N ILE A 609 -1.73 16.95 -15.69
CA ILE A 609 -0.36 16.79 -15.18
C ILE A 609 0.39 15.46 -15.46
N GLU A 610 1.45 15.64 -16.26
CA GLU A 610 2.83 15.09 -16.32
C GLU A 610 3.10 13.58 -16.21
N LYS A 611 3.90 13.09 -17.17
CA LYS A 611 4.18 11.67 -17.48
C LYS A 611 5.59 11.23 -17.07
N GLU A 612 5.68 9.95 -16.69
CA GLU A 612 6.91 9.15 -16.59
C GLU A 612 7.26 8.43 -17.91
N ALA A 613 8.45 7.81 -17.94
CA ALA A 613 9.03 7.10 -19.08
C ALA A 613 8.46 5.69 -19.28
N LEU A 614 8.16 5.35 -20.54
CA LEU A 614 7.22 4.29 -20.92
C LEU A 614 7.87 3.19 -21.77
N SER A 615 8.30 2.10 -21.13
CA SER A 615 8.64 0.84 -21.84
C SER A 615 7.48 -0.18 -21.86
N GLU A 616 6.48 -0.04 -21.00
CA GLU A 616 5.37 -1.01 -20.80
C GLU A 616 4.11 -0.67 -21.62
N GLU A 617 4.06 0.52 -22.25
CA GLU A 617 2.88 1.06 -22.94
C GLU A 617 2.57 0.47 -24.33
N MET A 618 3.39 -0.44 -24.84
CA MET A 618 3.30 -0.88 -26.25
C MET A 618 1.93 -1.47 -26.60
N LEU A 619 1.31 -2.25 -25.71
CA LEU A 619 0.04 -2.90 -25.98
C LEU A 619 -1.16 -1.94 -25.91
N TYR A 620 -1.15 -0.96 -24.99
CA TYR A 620 -2.17 0.08 -24.97
C TYR A 620 -2.11 0.95 -26.22
N ARG A 621 -0.91 1.30 -26.68
CA ARG A 621 -0.69 2.02 -27.94
C ARG A 621 -1.14 1.21 -29.16
N GLU A 622 -0.89 -0.10 -29.17
CA GLU A 622 -1.38 -1.00 -30.22
C GLU A 622 -2.91 -1.04 -30.23
N ALA A 623 -3.55 -1.15 -29.07
CA ALA A 623 -5.01 -1.10 -28.95
C ALA A 623 -5.59 0.24 -29.42
N LEU A 624 -4.97 1.38 -29.08
CA LEU A 624 -5.34 2.70 -29.59
C LEU A 624 -5.21 2.79 -31.10
N THR A 625 -4.09 2.31 -31.66
CA THR A 625 -3.86 2.29 -33.11
C THR A 625 -4.94 1.48 -33.81
N GLN A 626 -5.27 0.30 -33.27
CA GLN A 626 -6.35 -0.53 -33.80
C GLN A 626 -7.72 0.15 -33.70
N ALA A 627 -7.99 0.89 -32.62
CA ALA A 627 -9.23 1.65 -32.47
C ALA A 627 -9.38 2.71 -33.57
N TRP A 628 -8.31 3.45 -33.88
CA TRP A 628 -8.30 4.42 -34.97
C TRP A 628 -8.52 3.78 -36.35
N GLN A 629 -7.92 2.62 -36.61
CA GLN A 629 -8.19 1.86 -37.82
C GLN A 629 -9.68 1.50 -37.93
N ARG A 630 -10.29 1.07 -36.83
CA ARG A 630 -11.73 0.74 -36.77
C ARG A 630 -12.65 1.94 -36.95
N PHE A 631 -12.19 3.15 -36.64
CA PHE A 631 -12.89 4.39 -36.96
C PHE A 631 -12.84 4.75 -38.46
N GLY A 632 -11.89 4.18 -39.19
CA GLY A 632 -11.73 4.34 -40.64
C GLY A 632 -10.41 4.96 -41.07
N TYR A 633 -9.48 5.22 -40.14
CA TYR A 633 -8.17 5.75 -40.48
C TYR A 633 -7.30 4.68 -41.16
N PRO A 634 -6.49 5.03 -42.18
CA PRO A 634 -5.45 4.14 -42.71
C PRO A 634 -4.48 3.72 -41.61
N GLU A 635 -3.96 2.49 -41.68
CA GLU A 635 -3.06 1.91 -40.67
C GLU A 635 -1.90 2.85 -40.29
N VAL A 636 -1.25 3.45 -41.28
CA VAL A 636 -0.14 4.38 -41.07
C VAL A 636 -0.63 5.62 -40.30
N LEU A 637 -1.72 6.27 -40.74
CA LEU A 637 -2.24 7.47 -40.07
C LEU A 637 -2.80 7.18 -38.66
N ALA A 638 -3.36 5.99 -38.43
CA ALA A 638 -3.78 5.54 -37.11
C ALA A 638 -2.59 5.41 -36.14
N ALA A 639 -1.44 4.94 -36.62
CA ALA A 639 -0.21 4.88 -35.83
C ALA A 639 0.32 6.30 -35.52
N TYR A 640 0.29 7.22 -36.50
CA TYR A 640 0.67 8.62 -36.27
C TYR A 640 -0.28 9.34 -35.29
N HIS A 641 -1.57 9.02 -35.32
CA HIS A 641 -2.54 9.54 -34.35
C HIS A 641 -2.18 9.09 -32.93
N THR A 642 -1.93 7.80 -32.74
CA THR A 642 -1.46 7.26 -31.45
C THR A 642 -0.12 7.88 -31.01
N ARG A 643 0.82 8.10 -31.94
CA ARG A 643 2.10 8.76 -31.64
C ARG A 643 1.89 10.20 -31.16
N LEU A 644 1.03 10.98 -31.83
CA LEU A 644 0.68 12.34 -31.40
C LEU A 644 0.12 12.36 -29.97
N ILE A 645 -0.76 11.41 -29.66
CA ILE A 645 -1.37 11.25 -28.33
C ILE A 645 -0.26 11.10 -27.27
N CYS A 646 0.78 10.31 -27.55
CA CYS A 646 1.88 10.05 -26.63
C CYS A 646 2.98 11.15 -26.56
N THR A 647 3.12 12.00 -27.58
CA THR A 647 4.19 13.03 -27.65
C THR A 647 3.76 14.35 -27.05
N ASP A 648 4.52 14.90 -26.10
CA ASP A 648 4.29 16.24 -25.52
C ASP A 648 5.42 17.26 -25.82
N ASP A 649 6.51 16.81 -26.44
CA ASP A 649 7.62 17.68 -26.88
C ASP A 649 7.28 18.42 -28.18
N GLU A 650 7.54 19.74 -28.21
CA GLU A 650 7.21 20.60 -29.35
C GLU A 650 8.06 20.29 -30.59
N SER A 651 9.32 19.90 -30.42
CA SER A 651 10.22 19.57 -31.53
C SER A 651 9.83 18.24 -32.18
N GLU A 652 9.45 17.25 -31.38
CA GLU A 652 8.88 15.99 -31.85
C GLU A 652 7.55 16.21 -32.57
N MET A 653 6.69 17.09 -32.07
CA MET A 653 5.43 17.45 -32.75
C MET A 653 5.68 18.08 -34.12
N GLU A 654 6.70 18.92 -34.27
CA GLU A 654 7.04 19.51 -35.57
C GLU A 654 7.55 18.46 -36.56
N TYR A 655 8.41 17.54 -36.10
CA TYR A 655 8.86 16.41 -36.90
C TYR A 655 7.68 15.52 -37.33
N LEU A 656 6.76 15.24 -36.40
CA LEU A 656 5.54 14.49 -36.66
C LEU A 656 4.66 15.19 -37.71
N ALA A 657 4.54 16.52 -37.64
CA ALA A 657 3.77 17.29 -38.61
C ALA A 657 4.34 17.17 -40.03
N GLU A 658 5.66 17.19 -40.19
CA GLU A 658 6.29 17.01 -41.51
C GLU A 658 6.12 15.58 -42.04
N GLU A 659 6.27 14.56 -41.18
CA GLU A 659 5.99 13.17 -41.56
C GLU A 659 4.53 12.98 -41.98
N VAL A 660 3.58 13.50 -41.19
CA VAL A 660 2.15 13.41 -41.52
C VAL A 660 1.83 14.17 -42.80
N ARG A 661 2.42 15.35 -43.01
CA ARG A 661 2.22 16.17 -44.22
C ARG A 661 2.66 15.42 -45.47
N SER A 662 3.67 14.56 -45.36
CA SER A 662 4.11 13.74 -46.49
C SER A 662 2.95 12.90 -47.05
N PHE A 663 1.96 12.47 -46.26
CA PHE A 663 0.85 11.65 -46.77
C PHE A 663 -0.19 12.42 -47.59
N LEU A 664 -0.10 13.75 -47.72
CA LEU A 664 -1.03 14.55 -48.53
C LEU A 664 -1.00 14.20 -50.03
N PHE A 665 0.05 13.53 -50.52
CA PHE A 665 0.07 13.03 -51.90
C PHE A 665 -0.95 11.90 -52.13
N HIS A 666 -1.35 11.18 -51.09
CA HIS A 666 -2.41 10.17 -51.16
C HIS A 666 -3.78 10.84 -51.11
N LYS A 667 -4.38 11.11 -52.29
CA LYS A 667 -5.69 11.77 -52.42
C LYS A 667 -6.81 11.17 -51.54
N GLN A 668 -6.78 9.86 -51.32
CA GLN A 668 -7.77 9.14 -50.52
C GLN A 668 -7.62 9.35 -49.01
N TRP A 669 -6.49 9.88 -48.54
CA TRP A 669 -6.18 10.07 -47.13
C TRP A 669 -6.10 11.54 -46.72
N GLN A 670 -6.44 12.45 -47.66
CA GLN A 670 -6.26 13.88 -47.45
C GLN A 670 -7.10 14.41 -46.29
N GLY A 671 -8.34 13.94 -46.13
CA GLY A 671 -9.20 14.34 -45.03
C GLY A 671 -8.59 14.01 -43.67
N GLU A 672 -8.14 12.77 -43.50
CA GLU A 672 -7.57 12.21 -42.28
C GLU A 672 -6.20 12.85 -41.99
N THR A 673 -5.39 13.04 -43.03
CA THR A 673 -4.06 13.69 -42.93
C THR A 673 -4.21 15.14 -42.48
N TYR A 674 -5.12 15.91 -43.10
CA TYR A 674 -5.37 17.29 -42.67
C TYR A 674 -5.95 17.35 -41.25
N LYS A 675 -6.84 16.44 -40.88
CA LYS A 675 -7.35 16.41 -39.51
C LYS A 675 -6.23 16.17 -38.51
N LEU A 676 -5.35 15.20 -38.78
CA LEU A 676 -4.23 14.90 -37.90
C LEU A 676 -3.24 16.06 -37.81
N LEU A 677 -2.91 16.73 -38.93
CA LEU A 677 -2.14 17.98 -38.92
C LEU A 677 -2.82 19.05 -38.05
N GLY A 678 -4.14 19.16 -38.14
CA GLY A 678 -4.93 20.06 -37.29
C GLY A 678 -4.79 19.72 -35.80
N ASP A 679 -4.85 18.44 -35.44
CA ASP A 679 -4.66 17.99 -34.06
C ASP A 679 -3.25 18.27 -33.53
N ILE A 680 -2.21 18.08 -34.36
CA ILE A 680 -0.82 18.43 -34.00
C ILE A 680 -0.70 19.91 -33.69
N ARG A 681 -1.15 20.77 -34.61
CA ARG A 681 -1.12 22.23 -34.45
C ARG A 681 -1.95 22.69 -33.25
N ARG A 682 -3.09 22.03 -33.01
CA ARG A 682 -3.93 22.30 -31.84
C ARG A 682 -3.18 21.97 -30.55
N LYS A 683 -2.46 20.85 -30.49
CA LYS A 683 -1.67 20.44 -29.33
C LYS A 683 -0.50 21.40 -29.06
N GLN A 684 0.11 21.97 -30.10
CA GLN A 684 1.11 23.04 -30.02
C GLN A 684 0.52 24.42 -29.64
N GLY A 685 -0.81 24.55 -29.47
CA GLY A 685 -1.47 25.83 -29.19
C GLY A 685 -1.67 26.74 -30.42
N GLN A 686 -1.25 26.29 -31.62
CA GLN A 686 -1.39 27.00 -32.89
C GLN A 686 -2.82 26.88 -33.44
N THR A 687 -3.75 27.54 -32.74
CA THR A 687 -5.20 27.36 -32.94
C THR A 687 -5.69 27.77 -34.34
N LYS A 688 -5.09 28.81 -34.95
CA LYS A 688 -5.49 29.26 -36.29
C LYS A 688 -5.14 28.22 -37.36
N GLU A 689 -3.89 27.79 -37.37
CA GLU A 689 -3.37 26.77 -38.29
C GLU A 689 -4.08 25.42 -38.09
N ALA A 690 -4.42 25.08 -36.84
CA ALA A 690 -5.23 23.90 -36.55
C ALA A 690 -6.58 23.94 -37.27
N PHE A 691 -7.29 25.07 -37.18
CA PHE A 691 -8.60 25.24 -37.81
C PHE A 691 -8.51 25.30 -39.34
N GLU A 692 -7.49 25.94 -39.90
CA GLU A 692 -7.23 25.89 -41.34
C GLU A 692 -7.08 24.45 -41.85
N ASN A 693 -6.37 23.61 -41.10
CA ASN A 693 -6.25 22.19 -41.40
C ASN A 693 -7.59 21.44 -41.20
N TYR A 694 -8.37 21.73 -40.16
CA TYR A 694 -9.70 21.13 -39.97
C TYR A 694 -10.69 21.50 -41.09
N PHE A 695 -10.63 22.72 -41.64
CA PHE A 695 -11.43 23.10 -42.80
C PHE A 695 -11.03 22.30 -44.04
N LYS A 696 -9.71 22.18 -44.32
CA LYS A 696 -9.19 21.33 -45.40
C LYS A 696 -9.58 19.86 -45.21
N ALA A 697 -9.59 19.38 -43.97
CA ALA A 697 -10.07 18.04 -43.65
C ALA A 697 -11.55 17.87 -44.01
N LEU A 698 -12.39 18.85 -43.65
CA LEU A 698 -13.82 18.88 -43.95
C LEU A 698 -14.12 18.95 -45.46
N GLU A 699 -13.22 19.51 -46.26
CA GLU A 699 -13.33 19.55 -47.73
C GLU A 699 -12.95 18.22 -48.38
N ASN A 700 -12.04 17.46 -47.77
CA ASN A 700 -11.48 16.23 -48.33
C ASN A 700 -11.96 14.95 -47.61
N MET A 701 -13.07 15.00 -46.86
CA MET A 701 -13.56 13.87 -46.07
C MET A 701 -13.97 12.67 -46.94
N GLN A 702 -13.42 11.50 -46.63
CA GLN A 702 -13.74 10.26 -47.34
C GLN A 702 -14.60 9.29 -46.51
N HIS A 703 -14.46 9.23 -45.17
CA HIS A 703 -15.26 8.33 -44.31
C HIS A 703 -16.19 9.05 -43.31
N PRO A 704 -17.32 8.43 -42.91
CA PRO A 704 -18.36 9.09 -42.11
C PRO A 704 -17.96 9.51 -40.70
N TYR A 705 -16.97 8.82 -40.09
CA TYR A 705 -16.54 9.12 -38.72
C TYR A 705 -15.77 10.44 -38.63
N LEU A 706 -14.96 10.76 -39.65
CA LEU A 706 -14.23 12.02 -39.72
C LEU A 706 -15.16 13.23 -39.64
N LYS A 707 -16.35 13.14 -40.25
CA LYS A 707 -17.40 14.16 -40.11
C LYS A 707 -17.81 14.33 -38.65
N THR A 708 -18.05 13.24 -37.92
CA THR A 708 -18.44 13.28 -36.51
C THR A 708 -17.36 13.96 -35.65
N GLU A 709 -16.09 13.62 -35.84
CA GLU A 709 -14.99 14.25 -35.12
C GLU A 709 -14.89 15.76 -35.42
N LEU A 710 -14.91 16.13 -36.70
CA LEU A 710 -14.85 17.55 -37.10
C LEU A 710 -16.07 18.32 -36.57
N SER A 711 -17.27 17.76 -36.67
CA SER A 711 -18.49 18.34 -36.07
C SER A 711 -18.30 18.56 -34.57
N ARG A 712 -17.76 17.58 -33.84
CA ARG A 712 -17.49 17.70 -32.40
C ARG A 712 -16.49 18.82 -32.12
N ILE A 713 -15.38 18.90 -32.84
CA ILE A 713 -14.36 19.93 -32.70
C ILE A 713 -14.95 21.33 -32.91
N PHE A 714 -15.66 21.54 -34.02
CA PHE A 714 -16.25 22.84 -34.35
C PHE A 714 -17.35 23.25 -33.36
N LEU A 715 -18.26 22.33 -33.01
CA LEU A 715 -19.36 22.63 -32.08
C LEU A 715 -18.87 22.86 -30.66
N GLU A 716 -17.87 22.09 -30.20
CA GLU A 716 -17.29 22.24 -28.87
C GLU A 716 -16.55 23.59 -28.74
N ASP A 717 -15.80 23.99 -29.76
CA ASP A 717 -15.15 25.29 -29.79
C ASP A 717 -16.17 26.45 -29.81
N LEU A 718 -17.20 26.35 -30.66
CA LEU A 718 -18.30 27.31 -30.72
C LEU A 718 -19.01 27.45 -29.36
N TYR A 719 -19.25 26.33 -28.69
CA TYR A 719 -19.87 26.28 -27.37
C TYR A 719 -18.99 26.84 -26.26
N LYS A 720 -17.72 26.39 -26.15
CA LYS A 720 -16.79 26.85 -25.11
C LYS A 720 -16.46 28.33 -25.28
N GLY A 721 -16.21 28.77 -26.51
CA GLY A 721 -15.92 30.16 -26.82
C GLY A 721 -17.12 31.08 -26.56
N SER A 722 -18.34 30.69 -26.91
CA SER A 722 -19.54 31.49 -26.60
C SER A 722 -19.77 31.63 -25.08
N ARG A 723 -19.52 30.57 -24.30
CA ARG A 723 -19.56 30.64 -22.83
C ARG A 723 -18.48 31.56 -22.26
N ARG A 724 -17.25 31.50 -22.78
CA ARG A 724 -16.15 32.39 -22.35
C ARG A 724 -16.45 33.84 -22.72
N ALA A 725 -16.94 34.11 -23.93
CA ALA A 725 -17.37 35.44 -24.36
C ALA A 725 -18.47 35.99 -23.43
N ALA A 726 -19.49 35.19 -23.11
CA ALA A 726 -20.55 35.59 -22.17
C ALA A 726 -20.04 35.86 -20.75
N PHE A 727 -18.98 35.17 -20.32
CA PHE A 727 -18.32 35.44 -19.04
C PHE A 727 -17.50 36.73 -19.07
N PHE A 728 -16.69 36.94 -20.12
CA PHE A 728 -15.90 38.16 -20.28
C PHE A 728 -16.79 39.39 -20.41
N ALA A 729 -17.85 39.33 -21.22
CA ALA A 729 -18.81 40.42 -21.40
C ALA A 729 -19.55 40.83 -20.11
N LYS A 730 -19.60 39.96 -19.09
CA LYS A 730 -20.15 40.30 -17.76
C LYS A 730 -19.17 41.07 -16.88
N LYS A 731 -17.87 41.03 -17.17
CA LYS A 731 -16.80 41.56 -16.32
C LYS A 731 -15.94 42.64 -17.00
N ALA A 732 -15.87 42.66 -18.33
CA ALA A 732 -15.03 43.55 -19.14
C ALA A 732 -15.51 43.60 -20.61
N ASP A 733 -14.81 44.35 -21.46
CA ASP A 733 -14.96 44.33 -22.91
C ASP A 733 -14.52 42.97 -23.48
N ALA A 734 -15.40 42.34 -24.27
CA ALA A 734 -15.15 41.04 -24.90
C ALA A 734 -14.62 41.15 -26.33
N SER A 735 -14.45 42.36 -26.88
CA SER A 735 -14.12 42.60 -28.29
C SER A 735 -12.80 41.94 -28.70
N GLU A 736 -11.77 42.04 -27.86
CA GLU A 736 -10.46 41.43 -28.12
C GLU A 736 -10.55 39.90 -28.14
N PHE A 737 -11.22 39.29 -27.15
CA PHE A 737 -11.45 37.84 -27.12
C PHE A 737 -12.25 37.36 -28.32
N LEU A 738 -13.34 38.05 -28.66
CA LEU A 738 -14.19 37.72 -29.80
C LEU A 738 -13.42 37.81 -31.12
N SER A 739 -12.58 38.84 -31.29
CA SER A 739 -11.73 38.99 -32.47
C SER A 739 -10.76 37.82 -32.59
N VAL A 740 -10.01 37.48 -31.53
CA VAL A 740 -9.02 36.40 -31.55
C VAL A 740 -9.68 35.03 -31.75
N TRP A 741 -10.80 34.78 -31.08
CA TRP A 741 -11.51 33.50 -31.16
C TRP A 741 -12.17 33.28 -32.52
N LEU A 742 -12.85 34.29 -33.07
CA LEU A 742 -13.60 34.17 -34.32
C LEU A 742 -12.72 34.32 -35.57
N ASP A 743 -11.53 34.93 -35.48
CA ASP A 743 -10.60 35.10 -36.62
C ASP A 743 -10.35 33.79 -37.38
N LYS A 744 -10.25 32.67 -36.67
CA LYS A 744 -10.03 31.35 -37.27
C LYS A 744 -11.20 30.82 -38.12
N TYR A 745 -12.39 31.39 -37.99
CA TYR A 745 -13.58 31.02 -38.76
C TYR A 745 -13.87 31.98 -39.93
N GLY A 746 -13.12 33.08 -40.03
CA GLY A 746 -13.37 34.13 -41.01
C GLY A 746 -14.64 34.93 -40.71
N SER A 747 -15.62 34.84 -41.59
CA SER A 747 -16.87 35.63 -41.57
C SER A 747 -18.05 34.88 -40.94
N GLN A 748 -19.06 35.64 -40.52
CA GLN A 748 -20.32 35.07 -40.01
C GLN A 748 -21.03 34.16 -41.04
N GLU A 749 -20.91 34.48 -42.33
CA GLU A 749 -21.45 33.66 -43.42
C GLU A 749 -20.74 32.32 -43.55
N GLU A 750 -19.42 32.28 -43.31
CA GLU A 750 -18.63 31.05 -43.30
C GLU A 750 -18.99 30.15 -42.10
N ILE A 751 -19.25 30.73 -40.92
CA ILE A 751 -19.76 29.98 -39.76
C ILE A 751 -21.12 29.36 -40.09
N GLN A 752 -22.03 30.11 -40.73
CA GLN A 752 -23.33 29.57 -41.12
C GLN A 752 -23.22 28.45 -42.17
N LYS A 753 -22.31 28.60 -43.15
CA LYS A 753 -22.02 27.55 -44.14
C LYS A 753 -21.42 26.30 -43.48
N LEU A 754 -20.50 26.50 -42.53
CA LEU A 754 -19.90 25.43 -41.74
C LEU A 754 -20.98 24.66 -40.97
N LEU A 755 -21.85 25.36 -40.22
CA LEU A 755 -22.93 24.74 -39.44
C LEU A 755 -23.86 23.90 -40.33
N LYS A 756 -24.23 24.40 -41.52
CA LYS A 756 -25.03 23.63 -42.50
C LYS A 756 -24.31 22.39 -43.05
N LYS A 757 -22.99 22.34 -42.98
CA LYS A 757 -22.17 21.23 -43.49
C LYS A 757 -21.95 20.15 -42.41
N ILE A 758 -21.90 20.55 -41.13
CA ILE A 758 -21.56 19.68 -40.00
C ILE A 758 -22.76 19.20 -39.16
N VAL A 759 -23.86 19.96 -39.18
CA VAL A 759 -25.20 19.58 -38.67
C VAL A 759 -25.99 18.96 -39.82
#